data_AF-A0A7T7BHF0-F1
#
_entry.id   AF-A0A7T7BHF0-F1
#
_cell.length_a   1.000
_cell.length_b   1.000
_cell.length_c   1.000
_cell.angle_alpha   90.00
_cell.angle_beta   90.00
_cell.angle_gamma   90.00
#
_symmetry.space_group_name_H-M   'P 1'
#
loop_
_entity.id
_entity.type
_entity.pdbx_description
1 polymer ?
#
loop_
_entity_poly.entity_id
_entity_poly.type
_entity_poly.pdbx_seq_one_letter_code
_entity_poly.pdbx_strand_id
1 'polypeptide(L)'
;MAALQTIEVPHLGGIKVGYAFSKNHYDPSKPTCVLVNSMCMTVSLYHDQFNNEVLTDAMNLLAIEPLGHGSTTSPSEHFTYWDSAHMALQVMDHFGIQKAFVLGTSQGGWIVTRMALLAPDRILGLMPLGTSMDYESLDSRSKGCWDPAANLTVFYEKWTSPSATPDFVVDDVWCGLVGGIGFGAATTETRSAFWTRTLKEVYKGDEGRKKVRMALNCLLERDGLLLRIGDIKCPVYWLQGTEDTPFGTIVPAEHITRFTSSVEAKLVMVEGGAHYLNATNPKEVNEALLEMVTKCGVYSSNFRRQACQSNVKKRNFLEFYESCTLKDGEDSLQKLTRVLATPLIRLCCPTFAEFHVYLLEPSVMKSNQDSLQSWSIATTASVTVLAFVTVCLRLLARYDRMQKLWWDDYMIVFSMLWNLVVVGFIYAMIHEGMGLHAKTLPTENVILIAKYLVVAEVLYVFNLAWTKLSILLMYYRIFRFRYFKTWAYIIGIFVILWVICITFLFIFICVPVQKLWYPQIPGRCINQVATWVSNAVSTIATDIAILLLPIPQVWKLQLRMSEKIAVLIAFSLGFFVVFASAYRFSVFFSYTPLDSSYTLARTVGWTAIEMSAGIVSANLPTIRPALRCIARLLGVHGSVMALFKSQNRTTAKISDTVTQPSATGESTAAIVQHNKHPNRHSFYHLPDDPSSAGEQARIDASFRPDYDNAKMYINVLGPRVGDHFGGDEIPITEIRVDKEFTQTTN
;
A
#
# COMPACT_ATOMS: atom_id res chain seq x y z
N MET A 1 -7.76 26.70 -31.47
CA MET A 1 -8.85 27.53 -30.91
C MET A 1 -9.47 26.75 -29.77
N ALA A 2 -9.92 27.45 -28.73
CA ALA A 2 -10.63 26.81 -27.62
C ALA A 2 -11.94 26.15 -28.08
N ALA A 3 -12.46 25.24 -27.27
CA ALA A 3 -13.74 24.60 -27.53
C ALA A 3 -14.86 25.64 -27.71
N LEU A 4 -15.68 25.46 -28.76
CA LEU A 4 -16.85 26.30 -28.99
C LEU A 4 -18.06 25.86 -28.15
N GLN A 5 -18.08 24.59 -27.75
CA GLN A 5 -19.16 24.01 -26.96
C GLN A 5 -18.78 23.96 -25.48
N THR A 6 -19.75 24.25 -24.62
CA THR A 6 -19.59 24.15 -23.17
C THR A 6 -20.81 23.49 -22.53
N ILE A 7 -20.59 22.73 -21.47
CA ILE A 7 -21.65 22.23 -20.58
C ILE A 7 -21.36 22.64 -19.13
N GLU A 8 -22.39 22.61 -18.28
CA GLU A 8 -22.21 22.80 -16.84
C GLU A 8 -22.21 21.46 -16.10
N VAL A 9 -21.28 21.32 -15.16
CA VAL A 9 -21.19 20.17 -14.25
C VAL A 9 -21.11 20.66 -12.80
N PRO A 10 -21.68 19.91 -11.83
CA PRO A 10 -21.88 20.42 -10.47
C PRO A 10 -20.60 20.53 -9.63
N HIS A 11 -19.50 19.87 -10.02
CA HIS A 11 -18.24 19.92 -9.27
C HIS A 11 -17.79 21.37 -9.03
N LEU A 12 -17.17 21.63 -7.87
CA LEU A 12 -16.73 22.96 -7.42
C LEU A 12 -17.79 24.08 -7.50
N GLY A 13 -19.08 23.75 -7.36
CA GLY A 13 -20.16 24.73 -7.34
C GLY A 13 -20.66 25.17 -8.71
N GLY A 14 -20.32 24.43 -9.78
CA GLY A 14 -20.81 24.70 -11.13
C GLY A 14 -19.68 25.08 -12.10
N ILE A 15 -18.93 24.10 -12.59
CA ILE A 15 -17.90 24.33 -13.61
C ILE A 15 -18.56 24.34 -14.99
N LYS A 16 -18.24 25.36 -15.79
CA LYS A 16 -18.55 25.40 -17.22
C LYS A 16 -17.38 24.80 -17.98
N VAL A 17 -17.57 23.61 -18.55
CA VAL A 17 -16.52 22.79 -19.15
C VAL A 17 -16.53 22.95 -20.67
N GLY A 18 -15.39 23.31 -21.26
CA GLY A 18 -15.16 23.28 -22.70
C GLY A 18 -14.93 21.86 -23.21
N TYR A 19 -15.61 21.49 -24.30
CA TYR A 19 -15.47 20.16 -24.90
C TYR A 19 -15.69 20.18 -26.42
N ALA A 20 -15.29 19.10 -27.09
CA ALA A 20 -15.60 18.88 -28.50
C ALA A 20 -15.75 17.38 -28.81
N PHE A 21 -16.69 17.03 -29.67
CA PHE A 21 -16.82 15.69 -30.24
C PHE A 21 -16.21 15.61 -31.64
N SER A 22 -15.62 14.47 -31.99
CA SER A 22 -15.39 14.11 -33.39
C SER A 22 -16.71 14.20 -34.18
N LYS A 23 -16.68 14.80 -35.37
CA LYS A 23 -17.88 15.00 -36.22
C LYS A 23 -19.01 15.78 -35.53
N ASN A 24 -18.73 16.52 -34.44
CA ASN A 24 -19.67 17.36 -33.69
C ASN A 24 -20.93 16.65 -33.17
N HIS A 25 -20.93 15.32 -33.03
CA HIS A 25 -22.05 14.56 -32.48
C HIS A 25 -21.56 13.34 -31.68
N TYR A 26 -22.41 12.87 -30.77
CA TYR A 26 -22.20 11.64 -30.02
C TYR A 26 -23.06 10.51 -30.60
N ASP A 27 -22.44 9.38 -30.94
CA ASP A 27 -23.13 8.17 -31.39
C ASP A 27 -23.07 7.08 -30.30
N PRO A 28 -24.18 6.79 -29.59
CA PRO A 28 -24.20 5.82 -28.50
C PRO A 28 -23.95 4.37 -28.96
N SER A 29 -23.98 4.08 -30.27
CA SER A 29 -23.67 2.74 -30.81
C SER A 29 -22.16 2.44 -30.83
N LYS A 30 -21.31 3.47 -30.77
CA LYS A 30 -19.85 3.36 -30.83
C LYS A 30 -19.23 3.43 -29.43
N PRO A 31 -18.07 2.77 -29.21
CA PRO A 31 -17.27 3.03 -28.01
C PRO A 31 -16.82 4.51 -27.98
N THR A 32 -16.55 5.05 -26.79
CA THR A 32 -16.06 6.41 -26.63
C THR A 32 -14.65 6.42 -26.06
N CYS A 33 -13.79 7.27 -26.62
CA CYS A 33 -12.49 7.64 -26.06
C CYS A 33 -12.53 9.10 -25.61
N VAL A 34 -12.27 9.34 -24.33
CA VAL A 34 -12.13 10.69 -23.75
C VAL A 34 -10.69 11.14 -23.87
N LEU A 35 -10.47 12.30 -24.47
CA LEU A 35 -9.16 12.90 -24.73
C LEU A 35 -8.97 14.12 -23.82
N VAL A 36 -7.90 14.15 -23.02
CA VAL A 36 -7.62 15.25 -22.09
C VAL A 36 -6.33 15.97 -22.47
N ASN A 37 -6.44 17.27 -22.73
CA ASN A 37 -5.36 18.09 -23.29
C ASN A 37 -4.12 18.22 -22.38
N SER A 38 -2.97 18.45 -23.02
CA SER A 38 -1.74 18.93 -22.38
C SER A 38 -1.89 20.31 -21.76
N MET A 39 -0.91 20.70 -20.94
CA MET A 39 -0.82 22.02 -20.34
C MET A 39 -0.83 23.13 -21.39
N CYS A 40 -1.58 24.20 -21.12
CA CYS A 40 -1.79 25.35 -21.98
C CYS A 40 -2.36 25.02 -23.38
N MET A 41 -2.88 23.80 -23.61
CA MET A 41 -3.48 23.42 -24.88
C MET A 41 -5.02 23.50 -24.85
N THR A 42 -5.63 23.37 -26.02
CA THR A 42 -7.09 23.37 -26.24
C THR A 42 -7.49 22.09 -26.98
N VAL A 43 -8.80 21.86 -27.19
CA VAL A 43 -9.28 20.71 -27.98
C VAL A 43 -8.65 20.62 -29.37
N SER A 44 -8.15 21.74 -29.91
CA SER A 44 -7.40 21.76 -31.18
C SER A 44 -6.12 20.92 -31.17
N LEU A 45 -5.60 20.53 -29.99
CA LEU A 45 -4.47 19.59 -29.90
C LEU A 45 -4.81 18.24 -30.55
N TYR A 46 -6.09 17.87 -30.62
CA TYR A 46 -6.58 16.61 -31.17
C TYR A 46 -7.13 16.73 -32.60
N HIS A 47 -6.81 17.81 -33.34
CA HIS A 47 -7.26 17.98 -34.73
C HIS A 47 -6.89 16.80 -35.62
N ASP A 48 -5.67 16.25 -35.52
CA ASP A 48 -5.24 15.11 -36.33
C ASP A 48 -6.04 13.84 -36.01
N GLN A 49 -6.41 13.64 -34.74
CA GLN A 49 -7.30 12.54 -34.32
C GLN A 49 -8.73 12.76 -34.85
N PHE A 50 -9.27 13.97 -34.75
CA PHE A 50 -10.62 14.31 -35.23
C PHE A 50 -10.76 14.22 -36.75
N ASN A 51 -9.69 14.48 -37.50
CA ASN A 51 -9.67 14.40 -38.96
C ASN A 51 -9.33 12.99 -39.49
N ASN A 52 -9.08 12.02 -38.60
CA ASN A 52 -8.84 10.64 -39.02
C ASN A 52 -10.16 9.88 -39.15
N GLU A 53 -10.59 9.62 -40.39
CA GLU A 53 -11.85 8.93 -40.67
C GLU A 53 -11.89 7.51 -40.09
N VAL A 54 -10.79 6.77 -40.19
CA VAL A 54 -10.70 5.40 -39.64
C VAL A 54 -10.96 5.41 -38.12
N LEU A 55 -10.39 6.37 -37.40
CA LEU A 55 -10.56 6.51 -35.96
C LEU A 55 -11.97 6.95 -35.59
N THR A 56 -12.50 7.99 -36.26
CA THR A 56 -13.83 8.56 -35.98
C THR A 56 -14.99 7.68 -36.47
N ASP A 57 -14.73 6.75 -37.40
CA ASP A 57 -15.68 5.71 -37.78
C ASP A 57 -15.72 4.59 -36.74
N ALA A 58 -14.57 4.24 -36.14
CA ALA A 58 -14.47 3.18 -35.13
C ALA A 58 -14.98 3.58 -33.74
N MET A 59 -14.85 4.86 -33.34
CA MET A 59 -15.20 5.32 -31.99
C MET A 59 -15.61 6.79 -31.96
N ASN A 60 -16.36 7.18 -30.92
CA ASN A 60 -16.52 8.59 -30.56
C ASN A 60 -15.23 9.10 -29.93
N LEU A 61 -14.77 10.28 -30.35
CA LEU A 61 -13.71 11.00 -29.66
C LEU A 61 -14.32 12.21 -28.95
N LEU A 62 -14.14 12.27 -27.64
CA LEU A 62 -14.60 13.37 -26.79
C LEU A 62 -13.39 14.08 -26.19
N ALA A 63 -12.99 15.22 -26.75
CA ALA A 63 -11.95 16.04 -26.15
C ALA A 63 -12.52 16.97 -25.08
N ILE A 64 -11.87 17.01 -23.92
CA ILE A 64 -12.25 17.84 -22.76
C ILE A 64 -11.11 18.80 -22.44
N GLU A 65 -11.44 20.08 -22.27
CA GLU A 65 -10.50 21.09 -21.77
C GLU A 65 -10.49 21.05 -20.24
N PRO A 66 -9.34 20.72 -19.59
CA PRO A 66 -9.25 20.66 -18.14
C PRO A 66 -9.41 22.04 -17.50
N LEU A 67 -9.57 22.07 -16.17
CA LEU A 67 -9.55 23.33 -15.41
C LEU A 67 -8.25 24.10 -15.70
N GLY A 68 -8.34 25.42 -15.86
CA GLY A 68 -7.20 26.25 -16.25
C GLY A 68 -6.95 26.35 -17.76
N HIS A 69 -7.79 25.72 -18.61
CA HIS A 69 -7.51 25.58 -20.04
C HIS A 69 -8.73 25.90 -20.91
N GLY A 70 -8.44 26.42 -22.11
CA GLY A 70 -9.43 26.73 -23.13
C GLY A 70 -10.66 27.49 -22.59
N SER A 71 -11.84 27.02 -22.98
CA SER A 71 -13.14 27.59 -22.63
C SER A 71 -13.64 27.17 -21.24
N THR A 72 -12.92 26.29 -20.54
CA THR A 72 -13.32 25.83 -19.21
C THR A 72 -13.14 26.94 -18.17
N THR A 73 -14.17 27.19 -17.37
CA THR A 73 -14.21 28.19 -16.30
C THR A 73 -14.84 27.61 -15.03
N SER A 74 -14.32 28.00 -13.87
CA SER A 74 -14.75 27.52 -12.55
C SER A 74 -15.02 28.72 -11.64
N PRO A 75 -16.06 28.69 -10.80
CA PRO A 75 -16.27 29.69 -9.77
C PRO A 75 -15.26 29.54 -8.61
N SER A 76 -14.68 28.35 -8.41
CA SER A 76 -13.57 28.16 -7.47
C SER A 76 -12.26 28.66 -8.08
N GLU A 77 -11.55 29.50 -7.32
CA GLU A 77 -10.20 29.97 -7.67
C GLU A 77 -9.12 28.90 -7.50
N HIS A 78 -9.37 27.87 -6.69
CA HIS A 78 -8.41 26.80 -6.40
C HIS A 78 -8.94 25.44 -6.85
N PHE A 79 -8.07 24.67 -7.50
CA PHE A 79 -8.35 23.32 -8.00
C PHE A 79 -7.04 22.56 -8.26
N THR A 80 -7.16 21.25 -8.46
CA THR A 80 -6.07 20.30 -8.71
C THR A 80 -6.37 19.42 -9.93
N TYR A 81 -5.45 18.53 -10.30
CA TYR A 81 -5.71 17.51 -11.31
C TYR A 81 -6.79 16.50 -10.91
N TRP A 82 -7.03 16.28 -9.61
CA TRP A 82 -8.14 15.46 -9.13
C TRP A 82 -9.49 16.09 -9.47
N ASP A 83 -9.60 17.41 -9.38
CA ASP A 83 -10.81 18.15 -9.74
C ASP A 83 -11.09 18.09 -11.24
N SER A 84 -10.05 18.18 -12.07
CA SER A 84 -10.18 17.99 -13.52
C SER A 84 -10.62 16.57 -13.88
N ALA A 85 -10.15 15.56 -13.13
CA ALA A 85 -10.57 14.17 -13.33
C ALA A 85 -12.03 13.94 -12.91
N HIS A 86 -12.47 14.48 -11.77
CA HIS A 86 -13.87 14.45 -11.34
C HIS A 86 -14.78 15.16 -12.34
N MET A 87 -14.37 16.36 -12.78
CA MET A 87 -15.07 17.13 -13.82
C MET A 87 -15.23 16.30 -15.10
N ALA A 88 -14.16 15.66 -15.59
CA ALA A 88 -14.22 14.85 -16.81
C ALA A 88 -15.17 13.64 -16.68
N LEU A 89 -15.24 13.00 -15.50
CA LEU A 89 -16.21 11.94 -15.23
C LEU A 89 -17.66 12.46 -15.24
N GLN A 90 -17.89 13.68 -14.74
CA GLN A 90 -19.21 14.31 -14.80
C GLN A 90 -19.61 14.75 -16.21
N VAL A 91 -18.65 15.12 -17.06
CA VAL A 91 -18.90 15.33 -18.51
C VAL A 91 -19.39 14.03 -19.14
N MET A 92 -18.78 12.88 -18.79
CA MET A 92 -19.27 11.58 -19.26
C MET A 92 -20.70 11.30 -18.80
N ASP A 93 -21.03 11.61 -17.54
CA ASP A 93 -22.39 11.46 -17.00
C ASP A 93 -23.41 12.31 -17.74
N HIS A 94 -23.05 13.56 -18.05
CA HIS A 94 -23.92 14.49 -18.80
C HIS A 94 -24.35 13.92 -20.16
N PHE A 95 -23.43 13.26 -20.88
CA PHE A 95 -23.72 12.62 -22.18
C PHE A 95 -24.23 11.17 -22.06
N GLY A 96 -24.43 10.66 -20.84
CA GLY A 96 -24.86 9.27 -20.61
C GLY A 96 -23.78 8.22 -20.92
N ILE A 97 -22.51 8.61 -21.01
CA ILE A 97 -21.38 7.74 -21.32
C ILE A 97 -21.01 6.95 -20.05
N GLN A 98 -21.48 5.71 -19.97
CA GLN A 98 -21.25 4.86 -18.78
C GLN A 98 -19.79 4.37 -18.68
N LYS A 99 -19.20 4.01 -19.83
CA LYS A 99 -17.83 3.50 -19.92
C LYS A 99 -17.09 4.12 -21.08
N ALA A 100 -15.79 4.39 -20.90
CA ALA A 100 -14.96 4.99 -21.93
C ALA A 100 -13.51 4.50 -21.84
N PHE A 101 -12.80 4.57 -22.97
CA PHE A 101 -11.35 4.62 -22.99
C PHE A 101 -10.91 6.04 -22.67
N VAL A 102 -9.70 6.20 -22.14
CA VAL A 102 -9.17 7.53 -21.80
C VAL A 102 -7.75 7.68 -22.31
N LEU A 103 -7.47 8.82 -22.92
CA LEU A 103 -6.16 9.20 -23.43
C LEU A 103 -5.81 10.60 -22.93
N GLY A 104 -4.58 10.77 -22.47
CA GLY A 104 -4.11 12.08 -22.06
C GLY A 104 -2.62 12.27 -22.32
N THR A 105 -2.28 13.47 -22.81
CA THR A 105 -0.90 13.86 -23.11
C THR A 105 -0.35 14.77 -22.03
N SER A 106 0.90 14.57 -21.58
CA SER A 106 1.51 15.41 -20.54
C SER A 106 0.66 15.46 -19.26
N GLN A 107 0.19 16.64 -18.81
CA GLN A 107 -0.79 16.77 -17.71
C GLN A 107 -2.06 15.95 -17.95
N GLY A 108 -2.48 15.81 -19.20
CA GLY A 108 -3.64 15.02 -19.57
C GLY A 108 -3.47 13.58 -19.10
N GLY A 109 -2.25 13.03 -19.24
CA GLY A 109 -1.88 11.69 -18.76
C GLY A 109 -2.10 11.52 -17.26
N TRP A 110 -1.75 12.53 -16.48
CA TRP A 110 -2.00 12.59 -15.04
C TRP A 110 -3.48 12.65 -14.69
N ILE A 111 -4.28 13.38 -15.47
CA ILE A 111 -5.72 13.53 -15.26
C ILE A 111 -6.44 12.23 -15.63
N VAL A 112 -6.14 11.61 -16.77
CA VAL A 112 -6.79 10.36 -17.18
C VAL A 112 -6.40 9.17 -16.29
N THR A 113 -5.18 9.18 -15.74
CA THR A 113 -4.77 8.21 -14.73
C THR A 113 -5.59 8.37 -13.44
N ARG A 114 -5.84 9.62 -13.01
CA ARG A 114 -6.76 9.91 -11.89
C ARG A 114 -8.20 9.51 -12.20
N MET A 115 -8.68 9.67 -13.44
CA MET A 115 -10.00 9.16 -13.83
C MET A 115 -10.08 7.64 -13.65
N ALA A 116 -9.03 6.91 -14.05
CA ALA A 116 -8.97 5.45 -13.87
C ALA A 116 -8.92 5.03 -12.40
N LEU A 117 -8.28 5.83 -11.53
CA LEU A 117 -8.27 5.61 -10.08
C LEU A 117 -9.61 5.92 -9.42
N LEU A 118 -10.27 7.00 -9.82
CA LEU A 118 -11.57 7.43 -9.27
C LEU A 118 -12.73 6.53 -9.71
N ALA A 119 -12.69 6.03 -10.95
CA ALA A 119 -13.78 5.25 -11.54
C ALA A 119 -13.28 4.01 -12.30
N PRO A 120 -12.65 3.04 -11.59
CA PRO A 120 -11.98 1.88 -12.22
C PRO A 120 -12.93 0.99 -13.03
N ASP A 121 -14.22 0.96 -12.70
CA ASP A 121 -15.23 0.15 -13.42
C ASP A 121 -15.78 0.84 -14.69
N ARG A 122 -15.51 2.14 -14.83
CA ARG A 122 -15.95 2.98 -15.96
C ARG A 122 -14.85 3.14 -17.00
N ILE A 123 -13.58 3.10 -16.61
CA ILE A 123 -12.46 3.24 -17.54
C ILE A 123 -12.09 1.89 -18.12
N LEU A 124 -12.24 1.74 -19.44
CA LEU A 124 -12.02 0.49 -20.18
C LEU A 124 -10.57 0.29 -20.60
N GLY A 125 -9.81 1.37 -20.74
CA GLY A 125 -8.40 1.36 -21.10
C GLY A 125 -7.81 2.75 -20.95
N LEU A 126 -6.54 2.80 -20.57
CA LEU A 126 -5.80 4.01 -20.22
C LEU A 126 -4.62 4.18 -21.19
N MET A 127 -4.52 5.35 -21.81
CA MET A 127 -3.44 5.69 -22.74
C MET A 127 -2.73 6.99 -22.32
N PRO A 128 -1.70 6.90 -21.46
CA PRO A 128 -0.84 8.03 -21.13
C PRO A 128 0.15 8.28 -22.28
N LEU A 129 0.30 9.54 -22.69
CA LEU A 129 1.23 9.97 -23.74
C LEU A 129 2.20 11.02 -23.21
N GLY A 130 3.50 10.86 -23.47
CA GLY A 130 4.52 11.89 -23.17
C GLY A 130 4.37 12.44 -21.74
N THR A 131 4.33 11.54 -20.75
CA THR A 131 3.95 11.86 -19.37
C THR A 131 4.87 11.17 -18.36
N SER A 132 4.60 11.35 -17.08
CA SER A 132 5.23 10.62 -15.97
C SER A 132 4.15 10.33 -14.90
N MET A 133 4.52 9.56 -13.88
CA MET A 133 3.64 9.27 -12.73
C MET A 133 4.30 9.68 -11.40
N ASP A 134 5.42 10.38 -11.48
CA ASP A 134 6.13 10.95 -10.34
C ASP A 134 6.09 12.46 -10.43
N TYR A 135 5.97 13.18 -9.32
CA TYR A 135 5.79 14.65 -9.31
C TYR A 135 7.07 15.41 -9.67
N GLU A 136 7.96 14.76 -10.43
CA GLU A 136 9.31 15.19 -10.76
C GLU A 136 10.17 15.34 -9.49
N SER A 137 10.16 14.28 -8.68
CA SER A 137 10.99 14.18 -7.48
C SER A 137 12.49 14.25 -7.84
N LEU A 138 13.34 14.34 -6.81
CA LEU A 138 14.79 14.29 -7.01
C LEU A 138 15.24 13.03 -7.78
N ASP A 139 14.55 11.90 -7.61
CA ASP A 139 14.87 10.65 -8.30
C ASP A 139 14.61 10.78 -9.81
N SER A 140 13.40 11.16 -10.23
CA SER A 140 13.09 11.35 -11.65
C SER A 140 13.93 12.45 -12.31
N ARG A 141 14.22 13.55 -11.59
CA ARG A 141 15.12 14.59 -12.09
C ARG A 141 16.56 14.09 -12.29
N SER A 142 17.07 13.26 -11.37
CA SER A 142 18.39 12.63 -11.52
C SER A 142 18.48 11.71 -12.75
N LYS A 143 17.34 11.25 -13.26
CA LYS A 143 17.19 10.41 -14.47
C LYS A 143 16.87 11.21 -15.73
N GLY A 144 16.96 12.55 -15.67
CA GLY A 144 16.80 13.42 -16.83
C GLY A 144 15.39 13.99 -17.02
N CYS A 145 14.46 13.80 -16.08
CA CYS A 145 13.23 14.59 -16.11
C CYS A 145 13.50 16.06 -15.78
N TRP A 146 12.69 16.95 -16.35
CA TRP A 146 12.78 18.39 -16.13
C TRP A 146 12.49 18.81 -14.68
N ASP A 147 12.91 20.02 -14.33
CA ASP A 147 12.61 20.67 -13.06
C ASP A 147 11.52 21.73 -13.24
N PRO A 148 10.24 21.40 -12.99
CA PRO A 148 9.15 22.35 -13.19
C PRO A 148 9.28 23.59 -12.30
N ALA A 149 9.82 23.47 -11.09
CA ALA A 149 9.96 24.60 -10.17
C ALA A 149 11.01 25.59 -10.70
N ALA A 150 12.16 25.09 -11.16
CA ALA A 150 13.21 25.93 -11.72
C ALA A 150 12.74 26.68 -12.99
N ASN A 151 11.92 26.05 -13.82
CA ASN A 151 11.49 26.63 -15.10
C ASN A 151 10.25 27.54 -14.99
N LEU A 152 9.35 27.29 -14.03
CA LEU A 152 8.01 27.90 -14.05
C LEU A 152 7.75 28.91 -12.93
N THR A 153 8.50 28.87 -11.82
CA THR A 153 8.24 29.73 -10.65
C THR A 153 8.31 31.21 -11.00
N VAL A 154 9.23 31.61 -11.88
CA VAL A 154 9.36 33.01 -12.34
C VAL A 154 8.08 33.52 -13.03
N PHE A 155 7.40 32.67 -13.79
CA PHE A 155 6.13 33.03 -14.44
C PHE A 155 4.99 33.06 -13.43
N TYR A 156 4.96 32.08 -12.52
CA TYR A 156 3.96 32.02 -11.46
C TYR A 156 4.00 33.28 -10.57
N GLU A 157 5.19 33.69 -10.14
CA GLU A 157 5.38 34.91 -9.36
C GLU A 157 5.02 36.16 -10.17
N LYS A 158 5.47 36.25 -11.43
CA LYS A 158 5.14 37.36 -12.34
C LYS A 158 3.64 37.56 -12.52
N TRP A 159 2.86 36.48 -12.54
CA TRP A 159 1.40 36.54 -12.72
C TRP A 159 0.64 36.61 -11.40
N THR A 160 1.33 36.59 -10.26
CA THR A 160 0.73 36.78 -8.94
C THR A 160 0.55 38.26 -8.67
N SER A 161 -0.70 38.71 -8.72
CA SER A 161 -1.10 40.09 -8.46
C SER A 161 -2.30 40.12 -7.52
N PRO A 162 -2.29 40.97 -6.47
CA PRO A 162 -3.44 41.21 -5.61
C PRO A 162 -4.48 42.15 -6.25
N SER A 163 -4.10 42.89 -7.30
CA SER A 163 -4.98 43.79 -8.05
C SER A 163 -5.43 43.17 -9.37
N ALA A 164 -6.61 43.59 -9.85
CA ALA A 164 -7.14 43.19 -11.14
C ALA A 164 -6.23 43.65 -12.29
N THR A 165 -6.06 42.79 -13.31
CA THR A 165 -5.22 43.07 -14.48
C THR A 165 -6.03 42.94 -15.78
N PRO A 166 -6.91 43.91 -16.10
CA PRO A 166 -7.79 43.83 -17.28
C PRO A 166 -7.01 43.79 -18.61
N ASP A 167 -5.81 44.39 -18.66
CA ASP A 167 -4.96 44.43 -19.85
C ASP A 167 -3.95 43.28 -19.93
N PHE A 168 -4.05 42.30 -19.02
CA PHE A 168 -3.15 41.15 -19.04
C PHE A 168 -3.27 40.39 -20.37
N VAL A 169 -2.13 40.03 -20.96
CA VAL A 169 -2.04 39.06 -22.05
C VAL A 169 -0.77 38.25 -21.80
N VAL A 170 -0.85 36.93 -21.95
CA VAL A 170 0.31 36.06 -21.80
C VAL A 170 1.42 36.44 -22.80
N ASP A 171 2.66 36.47 -22.33
CA ASP A 171 3.78 36.98 -23.11
C ASP A 171 4.28 35.98 -24.18
N ASP A 172 4.97 36.52 -25.19
CA ASP A 172 5.52 35.73 -26.30
C ASP A 172 6.60 34.75 -25.85
N VAL A 173 7.32 35.06 -24.76
CA VAL A 173 8.33 34.16 -24.19
C VAL A 173 7.65 32.89 -23.67
N TRP A 174 6.55 33.04 -22.92
CA TRP A 174 5.75 31.90 -22.48
C TRP A 174 5.18 31.10 -23.66
N CYS A 175 4.63 31.78 -24.67
CA CYS A 175 4.09 31.11 -25.85
C CYS A 175 5.16 30.29 -26.58
N GLY A 176 6.36 30.85 -26.74
CA GLY A 176 7.52 30.16 -27.32
C GLY A 176 7.97 28.97 -26.47
N LEU A 177 8.01 29.10 -25.15
CA LEU A 177 8.37 28.02 -24.23
C LEU A 177 7.39 26.84 -24.34
N VAL A 178 6.09 27.11 -24.30
CA VAL A 178 5.04 26.08 -24.40
C VAL A 178 5.09 25.37 -25.76
N GLY A 179 5.28 26.11 -26.85
CA GLY A 179 5.40 25.53 -28.19
C GLY A 179 6.68 24.71 -28.36
N GLY A 180 7.81 25.23 -27.88
CA GLY A 180 9.13 24.61 -27.99
C GLY A 180 9.25 23.30 -27.21
N ILE A 181 8.81 23.29 -25.94
CA ILE A 181 8.79 22.06 -25.12
C ILE A 181 7.82 21.04 -25.73
N GLY A 182 6.65 21.50 -26.16
CA GLY A 182 5.57 20.67 -26.66
C GLY A 182 5.88 19.95 -27.97
N PHE A 183 6.19 20.73 -29.01
CA PHE A 183 6.36 20.19 -30.37
C PHE A 183 7.82 19.89 -30.72
N GLY A 184 8.79 20.41 -29.96
CA GLY A 184 10.22 20.16 -30.19
C GLY A 184 10.63 20.49 -31.63
N ALA A 185 11.38 19.58 -32.25
CA ALA A 185 11.82 19.70 -33.64
C ALA A 185 10.66 19.71 -34.66
N ALA A 186 9.47 19.24 -34.29
CA ALA A 186 8.28 19.28 -35.15
C ALA A 186 7.60 20.66 -35.19
N THR A 187 8.14 21.67 -34.50
CA THR A 187 7.56 23.03 -34.50
C THR A 187 7.69 23.67 -35.88
N THR A 188 6.56 24.02 -36.51
CA THR A 188 6.52 24.82 -37.74
C THR A 188 6.10 26.26 -37.43
N GLU A 189 6.46 27.21 -38.29
CA GLU A 189 6.09 28.62 -38.12
C GLU A 189 4.56 28.80 -38.05
N THR A 190 3.81 28.11 -38.91
CA THR A 190 2.34 28.12 -38.90
C THR A 190 1.76 27.58 -37.60
N ARG A 191 2.34 26.50 -37.06
CA ARG A 191 1.90 25.88 -35.80
C ARG A 191 2.20 26.80 -34.62
N SER A 192 3.40 27.38 -34.57
CA SER A 192 3.75 28.37 -33.56
C SER A 192 2.81 29.58 -33.61
N ALA A 193 2.58 30.15 -34.80
CA ALA A 193 1.68 31.29 -34.96
C ALA A 193 0.25 30.97 -34.50
N PHE A 194 -0.26 29.78 -34.82
CA PHE A 194 -1.57 29.31 -34.36
C PHE A 194 -1.67 29.19 -32.84
N TRP A 195 -0.68 28.56 -32.21
CA TRP A 195 -0.68 28.36 -30.76
C TRP A 195 -0.41 29.64 -29.99
N THR A 196 0.50 30.50 -30.45
CA THR A 196 0.70 31.83 -29.87
C THR A 196 -0.60 32.64 -29.89
N ARG A 197 -1.31 32.67 -31.02
CA ARG A 197 -2.62 33.33 -31.10
C ARG A 197 -3.63 32.71 -30.14
N THR A 198 -3.71 31.37 -30.11
CA THR A 198 -4.66 30.64 -29.25
C THR A 198 -4.38 30.91 -27.76
N LEU A 199 -3.12 30.85 -27.33
CA LEU A 199 -2.70 31.11 -25.96
C LEU A 199 -3.02 32.54 -25.53
N LYS A 200 -2.69 33.52 -26.36
CA LYS A 200 -3.01 34.93 -26.10
C LYS A 200 -4.51 35.18 -26.01
N GLU A 201 -5.31 34.45 -26.79
CA GLU A 201 -6.77 34.56 -26.73
C GLU A 201 -7.36 33.92 -25.47
N VAL A 202 -6.85 32.75 -25.05
CA VAL A 202 -7.31 32.04 -23.85
C VAL A 202 -6.86 32.76 -22.57
N TYR A 203 -5.64 33.28 -22.56
CA TYR A 203 -4.99 33.88 -21.40
C TYR A 203 -4.85 35.40 -21.56
N LYS A 204 -6.00 36.07 -21.72
CA LYS A 204 -6.13 37.53 -21.69
C LYS A 204 -7.07 37.99 -20.59
N GLY A 205 -6.88 39.22 -20.14
CA GLY A 205 -7.59 39.84 -19.03
C GLY A 205 -7.30 39.20 -17.68
N ASP A 206 -7.97 39.69 -16.65
CA ASP A 206 -7.75 39.26 -15.27
C ASP A 206 -8.08 37.77 -15.07
N GLU A 207 -9.16 37.30 -15.70
CA GLU A 207 -9.55 35.89 -15.66
C GLU A 207 -8.55 35.00 -16.41
N GLY A 208 -8.02 35.44 -17.56
CA GLY A 208 -6.96 34.74 -18.27
C GLY A 208 -5.68 34.62 -17.44
N ARG A 209 -5.30 35.68 -16.71
CA ARG A 209 -4.16 35.66 -15.77
C ARG A 209 -4.36 34.66 -14.65
N LYS A 210 -5.50 34.71 -13.95
CA LYS A 210 -5.82 33.76 -12.87
C LYS A 210 -5.82 32.32 -13.40
N LYS A 211 -6.41 32.12 -14.57
CA LYS A 211 -6.50 30.81 -15.23
C LYS A 211 -5.13 30.22 -15.53
N VAL A 212 -4.21 30.98 -16.17
CA VAL A 212 -2.86 30.47 -16.46
C VAL A 212 -2.07 30.25 -15.17
N ARG A 213 -2.14 31.16 -14.21
CA ARG A 213 -1.46 31.02 -12.91
C ARG A 213 -1.88 29.74 -12.19
N MET A 214 -3.18 29.45 -12.17
CA MET A 214 -3.69 28.24 -11.50
C MET A 214 -3.36 26.95 -12.26
N ALA A 215 -3.26 27.00 -13.59
CA ALA A 215 -2.71 25.88 -14.37
C ALA A 215 -1.25 25.57 -13.98
N LEU A 216 -0.43 26.60 -13.75
CA LEU A 216 0.95 26.43 -13.26
C LEU A 216 0.97 25.88 -11.85
N ASN A 217 0.11 26.38 -10.96
CA ASN A 217 0.03 25.88 -9.58
C ASN A 217 -0.29 24.37 -9.54
N CYS A 218 -1.26 23.94 -10.36
CA CYS A 218 -1.62 22.52 -10.47
C CYS A 218 -0.43 21.66 -10.88
N LEU A 219 0.40 22.16 -11.80
CA LEU A 219 1.62 21.48 -12.18
C LEU A 219 2.61 21.51 -11.01
N LEU A 220 3.03 22.68 -10.53
CA LEU A 220 4.05 22.84 -9.47
C LEU A 220 3.76 22.04 -8.19
N GLU A 221 2.50 21.97 -7.77
CA GLU A 221 2.07 21.32 -6.53
C GLU A 221 1.44 19.93 -6.75
N ARG A 222 1.58 19.34 -7.95
CA ARG A 222 1.02 18.01 -8.25
C ARG A 222 1.55 16.95 -7.30
N ASP A 223 0.68 16.03 -6.88
CA ASP A 223 1.07 14.84 -6.13
C ASP A 223 1.47 13.69 -7.07
N GLY A 224 2.47 12.91 -6.65
CA GLY A 224 2.90 11.71 -7.36
C GLY A 224 1.82 10.62 -7.36
N LEU A 225 1.77 9.82 -8.43
CA LEU A 225 0.84 8.71 -8.58
C LEU A 225 1.52 7.33 -8.47
N LEU A 226 2.84 7.24 -8.33
CA LEU A 226 3.59 5.98 -8.29
C LEU A 226 3.08 4.94 -7.30
N LEU A 227 2.60 5.39 -6.13
CA LEU A 227 2.06 4.50 -5.11
C LEU A 227 0.61 4.08 -5.37
N ARG A 228 -0.07 4.73 -6.33
CA ARG A 228 -1.49 4.50 -6.66
C ARG A 228 -1.68 3.75 -7.97
N ILE A 229 -0.80 3.94 -8.96
CA ILE A 229 -0.94 3.31 -10.29
C ILE A 229 -0.91 1.78 -10.25
N GLY A 230 -0.43 1.18 -9.15
CA GLY A 230 -0.54 -0.25 -8.90
C GLY A 230 -1.97 -0.75 -8.79
N ASP A 231 -2.94 0.11 -8.49
CA ASP A 231 -4.36 -0.24 -8.34
C ASP A 231 -5.16 -0.16 -9.65
N ILE A 232 -4.56 0.34 -10.74
CA ILE A 232 -5.23 0.47 -12.03
C ILE A 232 -5.42 -0.91 -12.66
N LYS A 233 -6.69 -1.24 -12.95
CA LYS A 233 -7.10 -2.57 -13.43
C LYS A 233 -7.26 -2.67 -14.94
N CYS A 234 -7.63 -1.57 -15.61
CA CYS A 234 -7.83 -1.57 -17.06
C CYS A 234 -6.49 -1.70 -17.80
N PRO A 235 -6.47 -2.20 -19.05
CA PRO A 235 -5.28 -2.17 -19.91
C PRO A 235 -4.67 -0.77 -20.00
N VAL A 236 -3.34 -0.71 -19.99
CA VAL A 236 -2.53 0.52 -20.02
C VAL A 236 -1.61 0.48 -21.23
N TYR A 237 -1.84 1.38 -22.18
CA TYR A 237 -1.05 1.51 -23.40
C TYR A 237 -0.33 2.86 -23.33
N TRP A 238 0.89 2.86 -22.81
CA TRP A 238 1.70 4.07 -22.69
C TRP A 238 2.53 4.27 -23.96
N LEU A 239 2.45 5.44 -24.58
CA LEU A 239 3.36 5.82 -25.67
C LEU A 239 4.27 6.97 -25.22
N GLN A 240 5.55 6.84 -25.50
CA GLN A 240 6.56 7.82 -25.09
C GLN A 240 7.44 8.18 -26.28
N GLY A 241 7.61 9.48 -26.53
CA GLY A 241 8.51 9.96 -27.58
C GLY A 241 9.98 9.86 -27.16
N THR A 242 10.87 9.47 -28.07
CA THR A 242 12.32 9.41 -27.78
C THR A 242 12.96 10.79 -27.62
N GLU A 243 12.33 11.83 -28.16
CA GLU A 243 12.75 13.24 -28.09
C GLU A 243 11.87 14.07 -27.13
N ASP A 244 11.14 13.41 -26.21
CA ASP A 244 10.39 14.08 -25.14
C ASP A 244 11.37 14.68 -24.13
N THR A 245 11.52 16.01 -24.18
CA THR A 245 12.45 16.72 -23.30
C THR A 245 12.01 16.81 -21.84
N PRO A 246 10.70 16.90 -21.48
CA PRO A 246 10.30 16.86 -20.08
C PRO A 246 10.54 15.54 -19.34
N PHE A 247 10.29 14.40 -19.97
CA PHE A 247 10.24 13.11 -19.27
C PHE A 247 11.23 12.08 -19.77
N GLY A 248 11.80 12.27 -20.96
CA GLY A 248 12.75 11.33 -21.56
C GLY A 248 12.17 9.92 -21.72
N THR A 249 13.05 8.92 -21.68
CA THR A 249 12.69 7.51 -21.93
C THR A 249 12.87 6.60 -20.72
N ILE A 250 13.71 6.99 -19.76
CA ILE A 250 14.07 6.15 -18.60
C ILE A 250 12.89 6.03 -17.63
N VAL A 251 12.34 7.17 -17.21
CA VAL A 251 11.31 7.24 -16.18
C VAL A 251 10.01 6.55 -16.61
N PRO A 252 9.49 6.75 -17.84
CA PRO A 252 8.35 5.99 -18.36
C PRO A 252 8.59 4.46 -18.38
N ALA A 253 9.80 4.01 -18.73
CA ALA A 253 10.17 2.60 -18.74
C ALA A 253 10.19 1.97 -17.34
N GLU A 254 10.56 2.73 -16.32
CA GLU A 254 10.43 2.27 -14.93
C GLU A 254 8.97 2.29 -14.47
N HIS A 255 8.24 3.35 -14.78
CA HIS A 255 6.89 3.58 -14.28
C HIS A 255 5.85 2.60 -14.85
N ILE A 256 5.99 2.17 -16.10
CA ILE A 256 5.07 1.18 -16.69
C ILE A 256 5.07 -0.13 -15.90
N THR A 257 6.18 -0.51 -15.27
CA THR A 257 6.28 -1.74 -14.46
C THR A 257 5.50 -1.66 -13.14
N ARG A 258 5.06 -0.46 -12.75
CA ARG A 258 4.32 -0.21 -11.51
C ARG A 258 2.82 -0.43 -11.64
N PHE A 259 2.28 -0.57 -12.85
CA PHE A 259 0.86 -0.91 -13.10
C PHE A 259 0.59 -2.39 -12.83
N THR A 260 0.87 -2.84 -11.61
CA THR A 260 0.92 -4.28 -11.25
C THR A 260 -0.43 -4.98 -11.24
N SER A 261 -1.54 -4.26 -11.07
CA SER A 261 -2.90 -4.82 -11.17
C SER A 261 -3.52 -4.69 -12.56
N SER A 262 -2.83 -4.05 -13.52
CA SER A 262 -3.35 -3.91 -14.87
C SER A 262 -3.41 -5.26 -15.56
N VAL A 263 -4.49 -5.50 -16.32
CA VAL A 263 -4.62 -6.70 -17.17
C VAL A 263 -3.50 -6.76 -18.20
N GLU A 264 -3.05 -5.62 -18.68
CA GLU A 264 -1.96 -5.49 -19.64
C GLU A 264 -1.33 -4.10 -19.52
N ALA A 265 -0.02 -4.02 -19.31
CA ALA A 265 0.71 -2.76 -19.30
C ALA A 265 1.79 -2.80 -20.37
N LYS A 266 1.64 -1.98 -21.42
CA LYS A 266 2.53 -1.91 -22.58
C LYS A 266 3.10 -0.50 -22.70
N LEU A 267 4.41 -0.39 -22.85
CA LEU A 267 5.09 0.84 -23.22
C LEU A 267 5.58 0.75 -24.66
N VAL A 268 5.31 1.77 -25.46
CA VAL A 268 5.79 1.91 -26.84
C VAL A 268 6.63 3.18 -26.92
N MET A 269 7.90 3.01 -27.28
CA MET A 269 8.77 4.13 -27.62
C MET A 269 8.52 4.54 -29.08
N VAL A 270 8.25 5.82 -29.30
CA VAL A 270 8.00 6.39 -30.63
C VAL A 270 9.22 7.21 -31.04
N GLU A 271 9.93 6.70 -32.05
CA GLU A 271 11.16 7.30 -32.54
C GLU A 271 10.93 8.71 -33.11
N GLY A 272 11.79 9.66 -32.73
CA GLY A 272 11.65 11.07 -33.09
C GLY A 272 10.44 11.77 -32.45
N GLY A 273 9.69 11.10 -31.58
CA GLY A 273 8.49 11.65 -30.97
C GLY A 273 8.79 12.72 -29.94
N ALA A 274 8.11 13.87 -30.02
CA ALA A 274 8.21 14.94 -29.04
C ALA A 274 7.18 14.79 -27.91
N HIS A 275 7.12 15.79 -27.03
CA HIS A 275 6.28 15.79 -25.83
C HIS A 275 4.77 15.76 -26.13
N TYR A 276 4.30 16.53 -27.11
CA TYR A 276 2.90 16.51 -27.58
C TYR A 276 2.69 15.43 -28.63
N LEU A 277 2.91 14.19 -28.21
CA LEU A 277 3.05 13.02 -29.07
C LEU A 277 1.87 12.81 -30.02
N ASN A 278 0.63 13.10 -29.57
CA ASN A 278 -0.56 12.99 -30.40
C ASN A 278 -0.59 13.95 -31.60
N ALA A 279 0.14 15.07 -31.53
CA ALA A 279 0.22 16.08 -32.58
C ALA A 279 1.52 15.99 -33.40
N THR A 280 2.59 15.42 -32.85
CA THR A 280 3.84 15.20 -33.59
C THR A 280 3.86 13.86 -34.32
N ASN A 281 3.23 12.84 -33.74
CA ASN A 281 3.19 11.46 -34.24
C ASN A 281 1.75 10.93 -34.23
N PRO A 282 0.82 11.60 -34.95
CA PRO A 282 -0.59 11.25 -34.91
C PRO A 282 -0.87 9.84 -35.45
N LYS A 283 -0.05 9.35 -36.39
CA LYS A 283 -0.23 8.02 -36.98
C LYS A 283 -0.08 6.93 -35.92
N GLU A 284 1.03 6.92 -35.19
CA GLU A 284 1.35 5.93 -34.17
C GLU A 284 0.34 5.96 -33.02
N VAL A 285 -0.08 7.17 -32.61
CA VAL A 285 -1.10 7.34 -31.56
C VAL A 285 -2.46 6.82 -32.03
N ASN A 286 -2.88 7.11 -33.27
CA ASN A 286 -4.15 6.63 -33.82
C ASN A 286 -4.17 5.10 -33.96
N GLU A 287 -3.07 4.51 -34.42
CA GLU A 287 -2.92 3.05 -34.54
C GLU A 287 -3.00 2.37 -33.16
N ALA A 288 -2.34 2.92 -32.14
CA ALA A 288 -2.42 2.39 -30.79
C ALA A 288 -3.81 2.52 -30.17
N LEU A 289 -4.53 3.63 -30.43
CA LEU A 289 -5.92 3.80 -30.00
C LEU A 289 -6.83 2.74 -30.62
N LEU A 290 -6.71 2.54 -31.93
CA LEU A 290 -7.47 1.50 -32.66
C LEU A 290 -7.14 0.10 -32.13
N GLU A 291 -5.86 -0.20 -31.86
CA GLU A 291 -5.43 -1.47 -31.26
C GLU A 291 -6.13 -1.69 -29.91
N MET A 292 -6.08 -0.69 -29.01
CA MET A 292 -6.66 -0.77 -27.67
C MET A 292 -8.18 -1.02 -27.70
N VAL A 293 -8.90 -0.26 -28.53
CA VAL A 293 -10.36 -0.38 -28.63
C VAL A 293 -10.78 -1.70 -29.27
N THR A 294 -10.10 -2.12 -30.34
CA THR A 294 -10.41 -3.38 -31.05
C THR A 294 -10.16 -4.58 -30.14
N LYS A 295 -9.02 -4.62 -29.45
CA LYS A 295 -8.65 -5.73 -28.55
C LYS A 295 -9.61 -5.83 -27.37
N CYS A 296 -9.99 -4.71 -26.77
CA CYS A 296 -10.98 -4.68 -25.67
C CYS A 296 -12.40 -5.03 -26.12
N GLY A 297 -12.77 -4.72 -27.37
CA GLY A 297 -14.03 -5.18 -27.98
C GLY A 297 -14.14 -6.71 -28.02
N VAL A 298 -13.04 -7.41 -28.27
CA VAL A 298 -12.96 -8.88 -28.25
C VAL A 298 -13.04 -9.45 -26.81
N TYR A 299 -12.49 -8.75 -25.82
CA TYR A 299 -12.66 -9.14 -24.42
C TYR A 299 -14.10 -8.99 -23.93
N SER A 300 -14.82 -7.94 -24.37
CA SER A 300 -16.23 -7.69 -24.01
C SER A 300 -17.20 -8.74 -24.58
N SER A 301 -16.95 -9.25 -25.78
CA SER A 301 -17.78 -10.31 -26.39
C SER A 301 -17.61 -11.66 -25.69
N ASN A 302 -16.39 -11.99 -25.25
CA ASN A 302 -16.11 -13.18 -24.44
C ASN A 302 -16.68 -13.06 -23.01
N PHE A 303 -16.63 -11.87 -22.42
CA PHE A 303 -17.25 -11.60 -21.11
C PHE A 303 -18.78 -11.65 -21.18
N ARG A 304 -19.41 -11.20 -22.28
CA ARG A 304 -20.86 -11.35 -22.52
C ARG A 304 -21.29 -12.81 -22.60
N ARG A 305 -20.50 -13.72 -23.18
CA ARG A 305 -20.81 -15.16 -23.19
C ARG A 305 -20.76 -15.78 -21.79
N GLN A 306 -19.84 -15.34 -20.93
CA GLN A 306 -19.74 -15.80 -19.54
C GLN A 306 -20.80 -15.15 -18.61
N ALA A 307 -21.16 -13.89 -18.85
CA ALA A 307 -22.23 -13.20 -18.13
C ALA A 307 -23.64 -13.70 -18.51
N CYS A 308 -23.85 -14.10 -19.77
CA CYS A 308 -25.14 -14.63 -20.21
C CYS A 308 -25.41 -16.05 -19.66
N GLN A 309 -24.37 -16.87 -19.47
CA GLN A 309 -24.50 -18.18 -18.80
C GLN A 309 -24.70 -18.08 -17.28
N SER A 310 -24.29 -16.99 -16.65
CA SER A 310 -24.51 -16.77 -15.21
C SER A 310 -25.86 -16.10 -14.87
N ASN A 311 -26.50 -15.43 -15.83
CA ASN A 311 -27.83 -14.82 -15.63
C ASN A 311 -29.01 -15.77 -15.80
N VAL A 312 -28.83 -16.99 -16.31
CA VAL A 312 -29.87 -18.03 -16.35
C VAL A 312 -30.03 -18.75 -15.00
N LYS A 313 -29.08 -18.60 -14.06
CA LYS A 313 -29.13 -19.25 -12.72
C LYS A 313 -29.62 -18.34 -11.58
N LYS A 314 -30.09 -17.13 -11.87
CA LYS A 314 -30.49 -16.14 -10.84
C LYS A 314 -32.00 -15.90 -10.72
N ARG A 315 -32.86 -16.78 -11.25
CA ARG A 315 -34.33 -16.61 -11.21
C ARG A 315 -35.11 -17.58 -10.30
N ASN A 316 -34.48 -18.51 -9.60
CA ASN A 316 -35.16 -19.46 -8.71
C ASN A 316 -34.63 -19.45 -7.26
N PHE A 317 -34.39 -18.26 -6.67
CA PHE A 317 -33.86 -18.14 -5.30
C PHE A 317 -34.87 -17.60 -4.27
N LEU A 318 -36.16 -17.49 -4.64
CA LEU A 318 -37.23 -16.98 -3.76
C LEU A 318 -38.25 -18.04 -3.30
N GLU A 319 -38.12 -19.31 -3.71
CA GLU A 319 -39.02 -20.39 -3.29
C GLU A 319 -38.39 -21.45 -2.38
N PHE A 320 -37.13 -21.29 -1.95
CA PHE A 320 -36.45 -22.31 -1.11
C PHE A 320 -36.25 -21.89 0.35
N TYR A 321 -36.83 -20.77 0.79
CA TYR A 321 -36.62 -20.24 2.15
C TYR A 321 -37.68 -20.65 3.19
N GLU A 322 -38.65 -21.50 2.84
CA GLU A 322 -39.72 -21.92 3.76
C GLU A 322 -39.79 -23.42 4.11
N SER A 323 -38.80 -24.23 3.74
CA SER A 323 -38.81 -25.66 4.12
C SER A 323 -37.43 -26.13 4.53
N CYS A 324 -37.07 -25.95 5.80
CA CYS A 324 -36.20 -26.86 6.56
C CYS A 324 -36.05 -26.38 8.02
N THR A 325 -37.10 -26.59 8.83
CA THR A 325 -36.96 -26.80 10.27
C THR A 325 -36.81 -28.30 10.53
N LEU A 326 -35.86 -28.65 11.39
CA LEU A 326 -35.68 -29.92 12.10
C LEU A 326 -35.22 -31.15 11.28
N LYS A 327 -33.95 -31.55 11.47
CA LYS A 327 -33.57 -32.88 12.00
C LYS A 327 -32.07 -33.01 12.28
N ASP A 328 -31.79 -33.86 13.25
CA ASP A 328 -30.56 -34.05 14.04
C ASP A 328 -29.31 -34.54 13.31
N GLY A 329 -28.16 -34.37 13.99
CA GLY A 329 -27.01 -35.28 13.88
C GLY A 329 -25.70 -34.67 13.37
N GLU A 330 -24.70 -34.59 14.26
CA GLU A 330 -23.24 -34.47 14.03
C GLU A 330 -22.55 -33.09 13.83
N ASP A 331 -21.48 -32.95 14.63
CA ASP A 331 -20.34 -32.02 14.68
C ASP A 331 -20.52 -30.51 14.97
N SER A 332 -20.52 -30.23 16.28
CA SER A 332 -20.46 -28.90 16.91
C SER A 332 -19.25 -28.04 16.51
N LEU A 333 -18.18 -28.60 15.93
CA LEU A 333 -16.97 -27.84 15.55
C LEU A 333 -17.10 -27.16 14.17
N GLN A 334 -17.87 -27.74 13.24
CA GLN A 334 -18.10 -27.15 11.91
C GLN A 334 -19.15 -26.02 11.94
N LYS A 335 -20.13 -26.09 12.86
CA LYS A 335 -21.08 -24.99 13.09
C LYS A 335 -20.40 -23.76 13.67
N LEU A 336 -19.48 -23.93 14.64
CA LEU A 336 -18.73 -22.80 15.21
C LEU A 336 -17.84 -22.11 14.16
N THR A 337 -17.23 -22.90 13.27
CA THR A 337 -16.36 -22.40 12.20
C THR A 337 -17.14 -21.67 11.10
N ARG A 338 -18.34 -22.14 10.73
CA ARG A 338 -19.20 -21.45 9.73
C ARG A 338 -19.86 -20.20 10.28
N VAL A 339 -20.27 -20.20 11.55
CA VAL A 339 -20.86 -19.01 12.20
C VAL A 339 -19.82 -17.89 12.39
N LEU A 340 -18.54 -18.22 12.57
CA LEU A 340 -17.45 -17.23 12.65
C LEU A 340 -16.90 -16.81 11.28
N ALA A 341 -16.78 -17.72 10.31
CA ALA A 341 -16.12 -17.44 9.02
C ALA A 341 -16.94 -16.57 8.04
N THR A 342 -18.27 -16.64 8.08
CA THR A 342 -19.12 -15.88 7.15
C THR A 342 -19.18 -14.37 7.46
N PRO A 343 -19.20 -13.91 8.73
CA PRO A 343 -18.97 -12.50 9.05
C PRO A 343 -17.49 -12.07 8.91
N LEU A 344 -16.50 -12.96 9.11
CA LEU A 344 -15.07 -12.64 8.96
C LEU A 344 -14.67 -12.20 7.54
N ILE A 345 -15.25 -12.79 6.49
CA ILE A 345 -14.94 -12.44 5.09
C ILE A 345 -15.65 -11.14 4.67
N ARG A 346 -16.83 -10.85 5.25
CA ARG A 346 -17.52 -9.57 5.04
C ARG A 346 -16.98 -8.43 5.92
N LEU A 347 -16.31 -8.70 7.04
CA LEU A 347 -15.63 -7.66 7.85
C LEU A 347 -14.18 -7.38 7.43
N CYS A 348 -13.44 -8.34 6.86
CA CYS A 348 -12.04 -8.10 6.44
C CYS A 348 -11.87 -7.37 5.11
N CYS A 349 -12.90 -7.32 4.26
CA CYS A 349 -12.80 -6.75 2.92
C CYS A 349 -13.20 -5.26 2.81
N PRO A 350 -14.14 -4.71 3.62
CA PRO A 350 -14.44 -3.27 3.61
C PRO A 350 -13.53 -2.45 4.53
N THR A 351 -12.97 -3.04 5.60
CA THR A 351 -12.34 -2.25 6.67
C THR A 351 -10.95 -1.70 6.32
N PHE A 352 -10.21 -2.29 5.37
CA PHE A 352 -8.88 -1.77 5.00
C PHE A 352 -8.94 -0.53 4.09
N ALA A 353 -10.00 -0.42 3.27
CA ALA A 353 -10.26 0.77 2.44
C ALA A 353 -10.81 1.93 3.28
N GLU A 354 -11.70 1.65 4.24
CA GLU A 354 -12.16 2.66 5.20
C GLU A 354 -11.05 3.12 6.15
N PHE A 355 -10.12 2.24 6.52
CA PHE A 355 -8.95 2.59 7.35
C PHE A 355 -8.09 3.70 6.74
N HIS A 356 -7.96 3.72 5.42
CA HIS A 356 -7.13 4.71 4.72
C HIS A 356 -7.85 6.06 4.55
N VAL A 357 -9.18 6.04 4.41
CA VAL A 357 -10.03 7.25 4.33
C VAL A 357 -10.03 8.03 5.64
N TYR A 358 -9.97 7.36 6.80
CA TYR A 358 -9.98 8.05 8.10
C TYR A 358 -8.62 8.51 8.63
N LEU A 359 -7.51 8.01 8.07
CA LEU A 359 -6.15 8.29 8.56
C LEU A 359 -5.49 9.53 7.93
N LEU A 360 -5.95 10.03 6.77
CA LEU A 360 -5.18 10.99 5.96
C LEU A 360 -5.96 12.15 5.32
N GLU A 361 -7.28 12.29 5.52
CA GLU A 361 -8.04 13.42 4.98
C GLU A 361 -8.35 14.50 6.05
N PRO A 362 -7.77 15.71 5.96
CA PRO A 362 -8.27 16.89 6.65
C PRO A 362 -9.70 17.27 6.22
N SER A 363 -10.16 16.78 5.07
CA SER A 363 -11.47 17.04 4.44
C SER A 363 -12.64 16.35 5.16
N VAL A 364 -12.47 15.14 5.69
CA VAL A 364 -13.53 14.46 6.48
C VAL A 364 -13.70 15.13 7.85
N MET A 365 -12.63 15.69 8.43
CA MET A 365 -12.69 16.51 9.63
C MET A 365 -13.39 17.87 9.43
N LYS A 366 -13.57 18.31 8.18
CA LYS A 366 -14.13 19.63 7.86
C LYS A 366 -15.66 19.61 7.64
N SER A 367 -16.26 18.42 7.52
CA SER A 367 -17.71 18.27 7.25
C SER A 367 -18.58 18.19 8.51
N ASN A 368 -18.02 17.95 9.70
CA ASN A 368 -18.76 17.88 10.97
C ASN A 368 -18.02 18.70 12.04
N GLN A 369 -18.05 20.03 11.90
CA GLN A 369 -17.36 20.94 12.80
C GLN A 369 -17.93 20.92 14.24
N ASP A 370 -19.04 20.21 14.47
CA ASP A 370 -19.78 20.19 15.73
C ASP A 370 -19.57 18.90 16.57
N SER A 371 -19.04 17.80 16.02
CA SER A 371 -18.77 16.57 16.80
C SER A 371 -17.71 15.62 16.21
N LEU A 372 -16.74 15.20 17.04
CA LEU A 372 -15.70 14.22 16.70
C LEU A 372 -16.07 12.77 17.07
N GLN A 373 -17.25 12.57 17.68
CA GLN A 373 -17.68 11.28 18.22
C GLN A 373 -17.76 10.19 17.14
N SER A 374 -18.36 10.48 15.99
CA SER A 374 -18.52 9.52 14.88
C SER A 374 -17.17 9.01 14.37
N TRP A 375 -16.20 9.92 14.22
CA TRP A 375 -14.84 9.57 13.82
C TRP A 375 -14.15 8.69 14.88
N SER A 376 -14.24 9.05 16.16
CA SER A 376 -13.65 8.27 17.25
C SER A 376 -14.25 6.87 17.35
N ILE A 377 -15.57 6.72 17.18
CA ILE A 377 -16.27 5.42 17.21
C ILE A 377 -15.82 4.55 16.02
N ALA A 378 -15.90 5.07 14.80
CA ALA A 378 -15.57 4.33 13.58
C ALA A 378 -14.10 3.88 13.56
N THR A 379 -13.19 4.79 13.93
CA THR A 379 -11.76 4.51 14.00
C THR A 379 -11.47 3.45 15.06
N THR A 380 -11.97 3.61 16.30
CA THR A 380 -11.72 2.66 17.39
C THR A 380 -12.30 1.27 17.10
N ALA A 381 -13.49 1.20 16.51
CA ALA A 381 -14.11 -0.07 16.14
C ALA A 381 -13.30 -0.81 15.07
N SER A 382 -12.95 -0.12 13.98
CA SER A 382 -12.24 -0.73 12.85
C SER A 382 -10.85 -1.26 13.24
N VAL A 383 -10.07 -0.47 13.99
CA VAL A 383 -8.71 -0.84 14.43
C VAL A 383 -8.74 -2.04 15.39
N THR A 384 -9.73 -2.08 16.28
CA THR A 384 -9.89 -3.13 17.29
C THR A 384 -10.30 -4.46 16.65
N VAL A 385 -11.24 -4.42 15.69
CA VAL A 385 -11.64 -5.60 14.93
C VAL A 385 -10.44 -6.17 14.18
N LEU A 386 -9.66 -5.33 13.51
CA LEU A 386 -8.47 -5.78 12.78
C LEU A 386 -7.47 -6.48 13.72
N ALA A 387 -7.16 -5.86 14.88
CA ALA A 387 -6.30 -6.47 15.89
C ALA A 387 -6.83 -7.83 16.37
N PHE A 388 -8.13 -7.91 16.71
CA PHE A 388 -8.76 -9.15 17.17
C PHE A 388 -8.66 -10.27 16.13
N VAL A 389 -8.94 -9.96 14.86
CA VAL A 389 -8.83 -10.93 13.77
C VAL A 389 -7.40 -11.45 13.65
N THR A 390 -6.38 -10.58 13.74
CA THR A 390 -4.98 -11.04 13.63
C THR A 390 -4.56 -11.97 14.76
N VAL A 391 -5.05 -11.76 15.99
CA VAL A 391 -4.81 -12.68 17.12
C VAL A 391 -5.49 -14.02 16.88
N CYS A 392 -6.75 -14.02 16.41
CA CYS A 392 -7.45 -15.24 16.06
C CYS A 392 -6.72 -16.03 14.96
N LEU A 393 -6.26 -15.34 13.91
CA LEU A 393 -5.48 -15.95 12.83
C LEU A 393 -4.18 -16.56 13.33
N ARG A 394 -3.51 -15.91 14.29
CA ARG A 394 -2.31 -16.45 14.93
C ARG A 394 -2.60 -17.74 15.70
N LEU A 395 -3.64 -17.78 16.52
CA LEU A 395 -4.02 -18.98 17.28
C LEU A 395 -4.42 -20.13 16.34
N LEU A 396 -5.19 -19.83 15.28
CA LEU A 396 -5.53 -20.80 14.23
C LEU A 396 -4.29 -21.32 13.51
N ALA A 397 -3.30 -20.47 13.21
CA ALA A 397 -2.04 -20.89 12.60
C ALA A 397 -1.27 -21.87 13.49
N ARG A 398 -1.26 -21.63 14.81
CA ARG A 398 -0.61 -22.51 15.79
C ARG A 398 -1.33 -23.85 15.90
N TYR A 399 -2.66 -23.82 15.93
CA TYR A 399 -3.50 -25.01 15.96
C TYR A 399 -3.31 -25.88 14.71
N ASP A 400 -3.41 -25.30 13.50
CA ASP A 400 -3.21 -26.00 12.23
C ASP A 400 -1.82 -26.65 12.11
N ARG A 401 -0.80 -26.02 12.71
CA ARG A 401 0.57 -26.55 12.73
C ARG A 401 0.87 -27.48 13.89
N MET A 402 -0.12 -27.81 14.74
CA MET A 402 0.07 -28.63 15.94
C MET A 402 1.20 -28.09 16.85
N GLN A 403 1.40 -26.78 16.86
CA GLN A 403 2.44 -26.14 17.65
C GLN A 403 1.91 -25.81 19.03
N LYS A 404 2.65 -26.22 20.07
CA LYS A 404 2.34 -25.80 21.45
C LYS A 404 2.39 -24.28 21.55
N LEU A 405 1.37 -23.71 22.20
CA LEU A 405 1.33 -22.31 22.58
C LEU A 405 2.50 -22.01 23.51
N TRP A 406 3.14 -20.88 23.30
CA TRP A 406 4.27 -20.45 24.10
C TRP A 406 4.03 -19.05 24.66
N TRP A 407 4.94 -18.55 25.49
CA TRP A 407 4.74 -17.29 26.24
C TRP A 407 4.42 -16.09 25.33
N ASP A 408 4.94 -16.06 24.10
CA ASP A 408 4.60 -15.02 23.13
C ASP A 408 3.12 -15.03 22.73
N ASP A 409 2.51 -16.20 22.61
CA ASP A 409 1.10 -16.38 22.26
C ASP A 409 0.18 -15.99 23.44
N TYR A 410 0.56 -16.29 24.68
CA TYR A 410 -0.22 -15.88 25.86
C TYR A 410 -0.17 -14.36 26.08
N MET A 411 1.01 -13.76 25.93
CA MET A 411 1.19 -12.31 26.13
C MET A 411 0.41 -11.49 25.10
N ILE A 412 0.28 -11.96 23.85
CA ILE A 412 -0.50 -11.22 22.84
C ILE A 412 -2.01 -11.36 23.06
N VAL A 413 -2.48 -12.51 23.54
CA VAL A 413 -3.89 -12.69 23.94
C VAL A 413 -4.22 -11.79 25.14
N PHE A 414 -3.30 -11.72 26.10
CA PHE A 414 -3.45 -10.83 27.25
C PHE A 414 -3.45 -9.35 26.84
N SER A 415 -2.56 -8.96 25.92
CA SER A 415 -2.57 -7.64 25.30
C SER A 415 -3.93 -7.34 24.65
N MET A 416 -4.47 -8.26 23.85
CA MET A 416 -5.77 -8.08 23.19
C MET A 416 -6.92 -7.93 24.19
N LEU A 417 -6.92 -8.70 25.29
CA LEU A 417 -7.91 -8.54 26.35
C LEU A 417 -7.84 -7.12 26.94
N TRP A 418 -6.64 -6.65 27.24
CA TRP A 418 -6.41 -5.30 27.74
C TRP A 418 -6.83 -4.21 26.74
N ASN A 419 -6.62 -4.45 25.44
CA ASN A 419 -7.08 -3.58 24.37
C ASN A 419 -8.61 -3.42 24.40
N LEU A 420 -9.36 -4.52 24.58
CA LEU A 420 -10.81 -4.48 24.69
C LEU A 420 -11.28 -3.70 25.92
N VAL A 421 -10.59 -3.83 27.05
CA VAL A 421 -10.92 -3.06 28.28
C VAL A 421 -10.70 -1.56 28.04
N VAL A 422 -9.56 -1.17 27.46
CA VAL A 422 -9.30 0.24 27.12
C VAL A 422 -10.35 0.78 26.16
N VAL A 423 -10.69 0.04 25.12
CA VAL A 423 -11.76 0.39 24.17
C VAL A 423 -13.11 0.57 24.87
N GLY A 424 -13.42 -0.26 25.88
CA GLY A 424 -14.60 -0.08 26.72
C GLY A 424 -14.61 1.26 27.45
N PHE A 425 -13.48 1.67 28.03
CA PHE A 425 -13.35 3.00 28.64
C PHE A 425 -13.42 4.13 27.61
N ILE A 426 -12.90 3.93 26.39
CA ILE A 426 -13.04 4.89 25.29
C ILE A 426 -14.53 5.11 24.97
N TYR A 427 -15.31 4.04 24.82
CA TYR A 427 -16.75 4.17 24.59
C TYR A 427 -17.49 4.80 25.77
N ALA A 428 -17.09 4.51 27.01
CA ALA A 428 -17.63 5.18 28.18
C ALA A 428 -17.34 6.69 28.15
N MET A 429 -16.13 7.12 27.79
CA MET A 429 -15.81 8.54 27.64
C MET A 429 -16.62 9.20 26.51
N ILE A 430 -16.82 8.51 25.39
CA ILE A 430 -17.66 9.01 24.28
C ILE A 430 -19.11 9.18 24.74
N HIS A 431 -19.65 8.22 25.50
CA HIS A 431 -20.98 8.29 26.09
C HIS A 431 -21.16 9.50 27.00
N GLU A 432 -20.14 9.84 27.80
CA GLU A 432 -20.17 11.04 28.65
C GLU A 432 -20.01 12.36 27.89
N GLY A 433 -19.67 12.32 26.60
CA GLY A 433 -19.57 13.51 25.75
C GLY A 433 -18.18 13.82 25.19
N MET A 434 -17.20 12.92 25.34
CA MET A 434 -15.89 13.09 24.70
C MET A 434 -16.06 13.21 23.17
N GLY A 435 -15.47 14.25 22.57
CA GLY A 435 -15.66 14.61 21.16
C GLY A 435 -16.70 15.72 20.91
N LEU A 436 -17.34 16.23 21.96
CA LEU A 436 -18.14 17.46 21.95
C LEU A 436 -17.37 18.58 22.67
N HIS A 437 -17.69 19.85 22.34
CA HIS A 437 -17.08 21.01 22.98
C HIS A 437 -17.36 21.05 24.48
N ALA A 438 -16.33 21.28 25.30
CA ALA A 438 -16.47 21.24 26.77
C ALA A 438 -17.51 22.25 27.32
N LYS A 439 -17.83 23.31 26.58
CA LYS A 439 -18.85 24.31 26.93
C LYS A 439 -20.29 23.80 26.84
N THR A 440 -20.54 22.74 26.08
CA THR A 440 -21.89 22.19 25.88
C THR A 440 -22.20 21.05 26.85
N LEU A 441 -21.24 20.64 27.68
CA LEU A 441 -21.36 19.51 28.59
C LEU A 441 -21.56 19.95 30.05
N PRO A 442 -22.37 19.23 30.84
CA PRO A 442 -22.39 19.39 32.29
C PRO A 442 -21.00 19.16 32.89
N THR A 443 -20.64 19.94 33.92
CA THR A 443 -19.33 19.81 34.59
C THR A 443 -19.11 18.41 35.18
N GLU A 444 -20.18 17.73 35.61
CA GLU A 444 -20.13 16.35 36.12
C GLU A 444 -19.61 15.37 35.07
N ASN A 445 -20.05 15.51 33.82
CA ASN A 445 -19.63 14.66 32.70
C ASN A 445 -18.14 14.88 32.38
N VAL A 446 -17.68 16.13 32.40
CA VAL A 446 -16.26 16.47 32.17
C VAL A 446 -15.37 15.85 33.26
N ILE A 447 -15.83 15.86 34.52
CA ILE A 447 -15.15 15.19 35.64
C ILE A 447 -15.10 13.67 35.42
N LEU A 448 -16.19 13.08 34.93
CA LEU A 448 -16.26 11.64 34.69
C LEU A 448 -15.37 11.20 33.53
N ILE A 449 -15.31 11.98 32.44
CA ILE A 449 -14.35 11.79 31.34
C ILE A 449 -12.91 11.82 31.87
N ALA A 450 -12.56 12.78 32.72
CA ALA A 450 -11.22 12.87 33.30
C ALA A 450 -10.86 11.66 34.17
N LYS A 451 -11.83 11.13 34.96
CA LYS A 451 -11.64 9.91 35.75
C LYS A 451 -11.40 8.69 34.88
N TYR A 452 -12.20 8.52 33.82
CA TYR A 452 -12.02 7.42 32.87
C TYR A 452 -10.70 7.52 32.12
N LEU A 453 -10.26 8.72 31.75
CA LEU A 453 -8.99 8.95 31.08
C LEU A 453 -7.81 8.44 31.90
N VAL A 454 -7.74 8.73 33.20
CA VAL A 454 -6.64 8.26 34.06
C VAL A 454 -6.58 6.73 34.11
N VAL A 455 -7.73 6.07 34.21
CA VAL A 455 -7.79 4.60 34.19
C VAL A 455 -7.37 4.07 32.82
N ALA A 456 -7.87 4.67 31.74
CA ALA A 456 -7.53 4.30 30.37
C ALA A 456 -6.03 4.45 30.07
N GLU A 457 -5.38 5.52 30.54
CA GLU A 457 -3.95 5.75 30.38
C GLU A 457 -3.10 4.66 31.06
N VAL A 458 -3.43 4.29 32.30
CA VAL A 458 -2.73 3.20 32.99
C VAL A 458 -2.88 1.90 32.22
N LEU A 459 -4.11 1.56 31.81
CA LEU A 459 -4.37 0.35 31.04
C LEU A 459 -3.65 0.36 29.68
N TYR A 460 -3.62 1.49 29.00
CA TYR A 460 -2.90 1.68 27.74
C TYR A 460 -1.40 1.34 27.86
N VAL A 461 -0.71 1.84 28.89
CA VAL A 461 0.73 1.57 29.09
C VAL A 461 0.98 0.08 29.31
N PHE A 462 0.11 -0.60 30.05
CA PHE A 462 0.16 -2.05 30.21
C PHE A 462 -0.05 -2.79 28.88
N ASN A 463 -1.03 -2.38 28.06
CA ASN A 463 -1.26 -2.98 26.76
C ASN A 463 0.00 -2.90 25.87
N LEU A 464 0.66 -1.74 25.81
CA LEU A 464 1.91 -1.58 25.07
C LEU A 464 3.01 -2.48 25.62
N ALA A 465 3.14 -2.58 26.95
CA ALA A 465 4.13 -3.45 27.58
C ALA A 465 3.92 -4.92 27.18
N TRP A 466 2.69 -5.44 27.26
CA TRP A 466 2.37 -6.82 26.88
C TRP A 466 2.63 -7.11 25.41
N THR A 467 2.31 -6.15 24.54
CA THR A 467 2.57 -6.24 23.10
C THR A 467 4.07 -6.32 22.82
N LYS A 468 4.86 -5.43 23.43
CA LYS A 468 6.33 -5.41 23.28
C LYS A 468 6.98 -6.69 23.82
N LEU A 469 6.53 -7.16 24.99
CA LEU A 469 6.99 -8.43 25.58
C LEU A 469 6.66 -9.62 24.67
N SER A 470 5.48 -9.67 24.06
CA SER A 470 5.14 -10.72 23.09
C SER A 470 6.08 -10.73 21.89
N ILE A 471 6.38 -9.57 21.30
CA ILE A 471 7.33 -9.43 20.18
C ILE A 471 8.73 -9.88 20.60
N LEU A 472 9.22 -9.43 21.76
CA LEU A 472 10.54 -9.81 22.28
C LEU A 472 10.65 -11.31 22.57
N LEU A 473 9.62 -11.93 23.15
CA LEU A 473 9.57 -13.37 23.40
C LEU A 473 9.52 -14.18 22.09
N MET A 474 8.76 -13.70 21.10
CA MET A 474 8.74 -14.28 19.77
C MET A 474 10.13 -14.20 19.13
N TYR A 475 10.80 -13.06 19.21
CA TYR A 475 12.15 -12.91 18.69
C TYR A 475 13.18 -13.79 19.44
N TYR A 476 13.06 -13.87 20.76
CA TYR A 476 13.86 -14.77 21.61
C TYR A 476 13.73 -16.23 21.18
N ARG A 477 12.53 -16.64 20.74
CA ARG A 477 12.24 -17.99 20.23
C ARG A 477 12.81 -18.22 18.83
N ILE A 478 12.73 -17.23 17.95
CA ILE A 478 13.18 -17.33 16.55
C ILE A 478 14.70 -17.32 16.44
N PHE A 479 15.38 -16.38 17.10
CA PHE A 479 16.82 -16.19 16.98
C PHE A 479 17.57 -16.84 18.15
N ARG A 480 18.47 -17.79 17.84
CA ARG A 480 19.24 -18.53 18.86
C ARG A 480 20.57 -17.86 19.27
N PHE A 481 20.93 -16.72 18.66
CA PHE A 481 22.19 -16.03 18.91
C PHE A 481 22.25 -15.37 20.30
N ARG A 482 23.41 -15.44 20.97
CA ARG A 482 23.61 -14.89 22.32
C ARG A 482 23.37 -13.38 22.39
N TYR A 483 23.97 -12.61 21.46
CA TYR A 483 23.75 -11.17 21.34
C TYR A 483 22.24 -10.84 21.30
N PHE A 484 21.50 -11.51 20.42
CA PHE A 484 20.08 -11.25 20.22
C PHE A 484 19.27 -11.44 21.51
N LYS A 485 19.54 -12.54 22.23
CA LYS A 485 18.88 -12.83 23.51
C LYS A 485 19.23 -11.83 24.60
N THR A 486 20.50 -11.39 24.68
CA THR A 486 20.93 -10.38 25.66
C THR A 486 20.18 -9.07 25.45
N TRP A 487 20.09 -8.58 24.22
CA TRP A 487 19.35 -7.34 23.92
C TRP A 487 17.85 -7.48 24.13
N ALA A 488 17.26 -8.64 23.81
CA ALA A 488 15.86 -8.89 24.12
C ALA A 488 15.56 -8.82 25.63
N TYR A 489 16.46 -9.32 26.48
CA TYR A 489 16.33 -9.17 27.94
C TYR A 489 16.51 -7.73 28.40
N ILE A 490 17.52 -7.01 27.89
CA ILE A 490 17.77 -5.60 28.27
C ILE A 490 16.54 -4.74 27.95
N ILE A 491 16.01 -4.86 26.72
CA ILE A 491 14.82 -4.10 26.30
C ILE A 491 13.59 -4.56 27.10
N GLY A 492 13.42 -5.87 27.35
CA GLY A 492 12.31 -6.40 28.13
C GLY A 492 12.29 -5.90 29.57
N ILE A 493 13.44 -5.89 30.24
CA ILE A 493 13.59 -5.34 31.60
C ILE A 493 13.29 -3.84 31.60
N PHE A 494 13.81 -3.10 30.62
CA PHE A 494 13.50 -1.68 30.46
C PHE A 494 11.99 -1.43 30.31
N VAL A 495 11.29 -2.20 29.47
CA VAL A 495 9.84 -2.07 29.27
C VAL A 495 9.07 -2.34 30.56
N ILE A 496 9.47 -3.35 31.35
CA ILE A 496 8.83 -3.65 32.65
C ILE A 496 9.06 -2.52 33.66
N LEU A 497 10.30 -2.03 33.79
CA LEU A 497 10.60 -0.91 34.68
C LEU A 497 9.86 0.36 34.26
N TRP A 498 9.80 0.61 32.95
CA TRP A 498 9.08 1.74 32.37
C TRP A 498 7.58 1.70 32.71
N VAL A 499 6.88 0.58 32.51
CA VAL A 499 5.43 0.50 32.84
C VAL A 499 5.19 0.72 34.33
N ILE A 500 6.06 0.20 35.20
CA ILE A 500 5.95 0.41 36.64
C ILE A 500 6.11 1.90 36.98
N CYS A 501 7.18 2.54 36.48
CA CYS A 501 7.45 3.97 36.71
C CYS A 501 6.32 4.87 36.20
N ILE A 502 5.87 4.65 34.95
CA ILE A 502 4.81 5.45 34.33
C ILE A 502 3.47 5.25 35.04
N THR A 503 3.16 4.02 35.47
CA THR A 503 1.94 3.74 36.25
C THR A 503 1.91 4.56 37.54
N PHE A 504 3.02 4.57 38.29
CA PHE A 504 3.11 5.39 39.50
C PHE A 504 3.02 6.89 39.21
N LEU A 505 3.62 7.37 38.11
CA LEU A 505 3.52 8.77 37.70
C LEU A 505 2.09 9.18 37.32
N PHE A 506 1.32 8.32 36.65
CA PHE A 506 -0.07 8.61 36.33
C PHE A 506 -1.00 8.52 37.54
N ILE A 507 -0.80 7.53 38.42
CA ILE A 507 -1.58 7.40 39.66
C ILE A 507 -1.33 8.60 40.59
N PHE A 508 -0.08 9.03 40.73
CA PHE A 508 0.33 10.12 41.61
C PHE A 508 0.60 11.45 40.87
N ILE A 509 -0.05 11.66 39.72
CA ILE A 509 0.14 12.87 38.91
C ILE A 509 -0.22 14.15 39.69
N CYS A 510 -1.17 14.03 40.62
CA CYS A 510 -1.51 15.06 41.60
C CYS A 510 -1.59 14.46 43.00
N VAL A 511 -1.19 15.23 44.01
CA VAL A 511 -1.33 14.89 45.43
C VAL A 511 -2.11 16.03 46.11
N PRO A 512 -3.37 15.80 46.54
CA PRO A 512 -4.16 14.57 46.38
C PRO A 512 -4.68 14.37 44.93
N VAL A 513 -4.94 13.13 44.51
CA VAL A 513 -5.38 12.79 43.14
C VAL A 513 -6.65 13.54 42.73
N GLN A 514 -7.51 13.82 43.72
CA GLN A 514 -8.74 14.60 43.59
C GLN A 514 -8.52 15.98 42.95
N LYS A 515 -7.32 16.55 43.11
CA LYS A 515 -6.96 17.84 42.53
C LYS A 515 -6.95 17.83 41.00
N LEU A 516 -6.81 16.66 40.36
CA LEU A 516 -6.86 16.55 38.90
C LEU A 516 -8.24 16.90 38.33
N TRP A 517 -9.32 16.53 39.03
CA TRP A 517 -10.70 16.82 38.63
C TRP A 517 -11.28 18.05 39.32
N TYR A 518 -10.76 18.41 40.50
CA TYR A 518 -11.18 19.59 41.26
C TYR A 518 -9.98 20.53 41.48
N PRO A 519 -9.69 21.44 40.52
CA PRO A 519 -8.50 22.30 40.57
C PRO A 519 -8.44 23.19 41.81
N GLN A 520 -9.59 23.46 42.44
CA GLN A 520 -9.74 24.33 43.61
C GLN A 520 -9.23 23.72 44.92
N ILE A 521 -8.96 22.41 44.95
CA ILE A 521 -8.49 21.72 46.15
C ILE A 521 -7.00 22.05 46.40
N PRO A 522 -6.58 22.33 47.64
CA PRO A 522 -5.16 22.54 47.96
C PRO A 522 -4.34 21.27 47.69
N GLY A 523 -3.14 21.44 47.14
CA GLY A 523 -2.27 20.34 46.74
C GLY A 523 -1.33 20.71 45.60
N ARG A 524 -0.54 19.74 45.13
CA ARG A 524 0.44 19.93 44.05
C ARG A 524 0.26 18.88 42.95
N CYS A 525 0.51 19.26 41.71
CA CYS A 525 0.56 18.34 40.57
C CYS A 525 1.95 18.39 39.93
N ILE A 526 2.41 17.25 39.42
CA ILE A 526 3.62 17.20 38.59
C ILE A 526 3.35 17.89 37.25
N ASN A 527 4.42 18.31 36.56
CA ASN A 527 4.28 18.84 35.21
C ASN A 527 3.71 17.75 34.29
N GLN A 528 2.42 17.91 33.93
CA GLN A 528 1.70 16.96 33.10
C GLN A 528 2.38 16.84 31.75
N VAL A 529 2.57 17.94 31.02
CA VAL A 529 3.22 17.95 29.69
C VAL A 529 4.55 17.19 29.69
N ALA A 530 5.41 17.44 30.68
CA ALA A 530 6.69 16.72 30.81
C ALA A 530 6.53 15.21 31.01
N THR A 531 5.52 14.79 31.79
CA THR A 531 5.21 13.37 32.02
C THR A 531 4.71 12.69 30.75
N TRP A 532 3.82 13.34 30.00
CA TRP A 532 3.29 12.84 28.73
C TRP A 532 4.38 12.75 27.65
N VAL A 533 5.24 13.77 27.55
CA VAL A 533 6.41 13.76 26.65
C VAL A 533 7.37 12.63 27.00
N SER A 534 7.67 12.44 28.29
CA SER A 534 8.55 11.36 28.76
C SER A 534 7.99 9.97 28.41
N ASN A 535 6.68 9.80 28.57
CA ASN A 535 5.97 8.58 28.18
C ASN A 535 6.12 8.32 26.66
N ALA A 536 5.77 9.30 25.83
CA ALA A 536 5.82 9.17 24.38
C ALA A 536 7.25 8.90 23.84
N VAL A 537 8.25 9.63 24.33
CA VAL A 537 9.65 9.43 23.94
C VAL A 537 10.13 8.04 24.30
N SER A 538 9.80 7.54 25.51
CA SER A 538 10.17 6.20 25.94
C SER A 538 9.51 5.11 25.10
N THR A 539 8.24 5.30 24.72
CA THR A 539 7.52 4.41 23.81
C THR A 539 8.20 4.36 22.44
N ILE A 540 8.41 5.51 21.80
CA ILE A 540 9.04 5.61 20.48
C ILE A 540 10.45 5.01 20.49
N ALA A 541 11.25 5.31 21.51
CA ALA A 541 12.62 4.80 21.63
C ALA A 541 12.65 3.27 21.75
N THR A 542 11.74 2.69 22.56
CA THR A 542 11.65 1.23 22.68
C THR A 542 11.13 0.56 21.42
N ASP A 543 10.22 1.19 20.67
CA ASP A 543 9.72 0.64 19.41
C ASP A 543 10.81 0.65 18.33
N ILE A 544 11.60 1.72 18.23
CA ILE A 544 12.78 1.77 17.36
C ILE A 544 13.78 0.68 17.76
N ALA A 545 14.08 0.53 19.05
CA ALA A 545 15.02 -0.50 19.52
C ALA A 545 14.56 -1.92 19.14
N ILE A 546 13.27 -2.23 19.30
CA ILE A 546 12.69 -3.53 18.92
C ILE A 546 12.72 -3.72 17.40
N LEU A 547 12.45 -2.66 16.62
CA LEU A 547 12.46 -2.69 15.16
C LEU A 547 13.86 -2.93 14.58
N LEU A 548 14.89 -2.29 15.14
CA LEU A 548 16.27 -2.41 14.67
C LEU A 548 16.91 -3.75 15.03
N LEU A 549 16.44 -4.40 16.10
CA LEU A 549 17.02 -5.63 16.64
C LEU A 549 17.24 -6.76 15.61
N PRO A 550 16.27 -7.10 14.73
CA PRO A 550 16.47 -8.13 13.71
C PRO A 550 17.22 -7.67 12.43
N ILE A 551 17.42 -6.36 12.19
CA ILE A 551 17.99 -5.84 10.93
C ILE A 551 19.40 -6.39 10.63
N PRO A 552 20.37 -6.37 11.56
CA PRO A 552 21.73 -6.84 11.28
C PRO A 552 21.78 -8.32 10.89
N GLN A 553 20.83 -9.13 11.40
CA GLN A 553 20.76 -10.56 11.09
C GLN A 553 20.12 -10.80 9.72
N VAL A 554 19.11 -10.02 9.36
CA VAL A 554 18.46 -10.10 8.05
C VAL A 554 19.43 -9.72 6.92
N TRP A 555 20.32 -8.75 7.14
CA TRP A 555 21.28 -8.30 6.13
C TRP A 555 22.37 -9.33 5.83
N LYS A 556 22.69 -10.19 6.80
CA LYS A 556 23.70 -11.27 6.64
C LYS A 556 23.12 -12.55 6.05
N LEU A 557 21.80 -12.65 5.90
CA LEU A 557 21.12 -13.87 5.48
C LEU A 557 20.74 -13.80 4.00
N GLN A 558 21.29 -14.72 3.19
CA GLN A 558 20.96 -14.88 1.76
C GLN A 558 19.56 -15.50 1.61
N LEU A 559 18.52 -14.71 1.85
CA LEU A 559 17.12 -15.13 1.77
C LEU A 559 16.64 -15.19 0.31
N ARG A 560 15.76 -16.16 0.02
CA ARG A 560 15.06 -16.24 -1.28
C ARG A 560 14.09 -15.06 -1.40
N MET A 561 13.78 -14.61 -2.63
CA MET A 561 12.95 -13.40 -2.85
C MET A 561 11.60 -13.41 -2.10
N SER A 562 10.95 -14.58 -1.96
CA SER A 562 9.69 -14.71 -1.22
C SER A 562 9.83 -14.56 0.30
N GLU A 563 11.01 -14.80 0.85
CA GLU A 563 11.35 -14.57 2.25
C GLU A 563 11.81 -13.12 2.46
N LYS A 564 12.55 -12.56 1.49
CA LYS A 564 12.93 -11.15 1.46
C LYS A 564 11.71 -10.22 1.45
N ILE A 565 10.68 -10.54 0.66
CA ILE A 565 9.41 -9.80 0.63
C ILE A 565 8.67 -9.91 1.97
N ALA A 566 8.57 -11.10 2.56
CA ALA A 566 7.89 -11.28 3.85
C ALA A 566 8.59 -10.51 4.99
N VAL A 567 9.92 -10.47 4.96
CA VAL A 567 10.73 -9.71 5.91
C VAL A 567 10.58 -8.20 5.67
N LEU A 568 10.57 -7.74 4.41
CA LEU A 568 10.30 -6.34 4.07
C LEU A 568 8.93 -5.89 4.58
N ILE A 569 7.88 -6.70 4.37
CA ILE A 569 6.53 -6.42 4.87
C ILE A 569 6.51 -6.32 6.40
N ALA A 570 7.20 -7.23 7.10
CA ALA A 570 7.30 -7.18 8.57
C ALA A 570 8.04 -5.92 9.06
N PHE A 571 9.10 -5.49 8.35
CA PHE A 571 9.81 -4.24 8.67
C PHE A 571 8.99 -2.98 8.38
N SER A 572 8.30 -2.92 7.24
CA SER A 572 7.41 -1.80 6.89
C SER A 572 6.31 -1.62 7.93
N LEU A 573 5.74 -2.72 8.42
CA LEU A 573 4.69 -2.65 9.43
C LEU A 573 5.23 -2.28 10.82
N GLY A 574 6.46 -2.69 11.15
CA GLY A 574 7.15 -2.21 12.35
C GLY A 574 7.49 -0.72 12.29
N PHE A 575 7.84 -0.20 11.12
CA PHE A 575 8.01 1.24 10.89
C PHE A 575 6.68 2.00 11.04
N PHE A 576 5.57 1.41 10.60
CA PHE A 576 4.24 1.99 10.80
C PHE A 576 3.86 2.14 12.28
N VAL A 577 4.23 1.21 13.15
CA VAL A 577 4.00 1.32 14.61
C VAL A 577 4.78 2.52 15.20
N VAL A 578 6.04 2.69 14.79
CA VAL A 578 6.86 3.85 15.19
C VAL A 578 6.22 5.16 14.69
N PHE A 579 5.74 5.18 13.45
CA PHE A 579 5.03 6.32 12.90
C PHE A 579 3.74 6.65 13.68
N ALA A 580 2.89 5.65 13.97
CA ALA A 580 1.67 5.86 14.75
C ALA A 580 1.97 6.46 16.13
N SER A 581 3.05 6.00 16.78
CA SER A 581 3.52 6.51 18.07
C SER A 581 4.00 7.97 17.97
N ALA A 582 4.76 8.30 16.93
CA ALA A 582 5.24 9.66 16.67
C ALA A 582 4.10 10.62 16.28
N TYR A 583 3.12 10.16 15.51
CA TYR A 583 1.97 10.96 15.12
C TYR A 583 1.06 11.25 16.32
N ARG A 584 0.80 10.26 17.18
CA ARG A 584 0.09 10.47 18.45
C ARG A 584 0.79 11.52 19.32
N PHE A 585 2.13 11.48 19.37
CA PHE A 585 2.92 12.50 20.06
C PHE A 585 2.75 13.90 19.45
N SER A 586 2.66 14.02 18.12
CA SER A 586 2.37 15.30 17.45
C SER A 586 0.95 15.81 17.77
N VAL A 587 -0.04 14.92 17.72
CA VAL A 587 -1.45 15.23 18.04
C VAL A 587 -1.61 15.74 19.47
N PHE A 588 -0.78 15.29 20.41
CA PHE A 588 -0.78 15.77 21.79
C PHE A 588 -0.58 17.29 21.89
N PHE A 589 0.19 17.92 20.99
CA PHE A 589 0.35 19.38 20.98
C PHE A 589 -0.90 20.15 20.53
N SER A 590 -1.90 19.45 19.99
CA SER A 590 -3.23 20.03 19.72
C SER A 590 -4.14 20.04 20.95
N TYR A 591 -3.72 19.46 22.08
CA TYR A 591 -4.49 19.44 23.32
C TYR A 591 -4.57 20.84 23.93
N THR A 592 -5.80 21.31 24.18
CA THR A 592 -6.03 22.62 24.79
C THR A 592 -6.87 22.47 26.06
N PRO A 593 -6.41 22.95 27.23
CA PRO A 593 -7.17 22.85 28.49
C PRO A 593 -8.54 23.55 28.47
N LEU A 594 -8.70 24.57 27.61
CA LEU A 594 -9.96 25.32 27.43
C LEU A 594 -11.06 24.48 26.77
N ASP A 595 -10.69 23.43 26.03
CA ASP A 595 -11.62 22.54 25.34
C ASP A 595 -11.10 21.10 25.37
N SER A 596 -10.90 20.60 26.59
CA SER A 596 -10.31 19.30 26.85
C SER A 596 -11.16 18.16 26.28
N SER A 597 -12.49 18.23 26.35
CA SER A 597 -13.38 17.15 25.90
C SER A 597 -13.36 16.95 24.38
N TYR A 598 -13.26 18.02 23.60
CA TYR A 598 -13.18 17.96 22.14
C TYR A 598 -11.78 17.55 21.66
N THR A 599 -10.74 18.21 22.18
CA THR A 599 -9.35 17.97 21.74
C THR A 599 -8.83 16.59 22.15
N LEU A 600 -9.32 16.03 23.27
CA LEU A 600 -8.97 14.69 23.76
C LEU A 600 -9.41 13.56 22.83
N ALA A 601 -10.54 13.72 22.13
CA ALA A 601 -11.09 12.68 21.26
C ALA A 601 -10.10 12.23 20.16
N ARG A 602 -9.33 13.20 19.62
CA ARG A 602 -8.28 12.94 18.62
C ARG A 602 -7.14 12.13 19.21
N THR A 603 -6.62 12.53 20.38
CA THR A 603 -5.54 11.83 21.08
C THR A 603 -5.92 10.39 21.44
N VAL A 604 -7.14 10.20 21.94
CA VAL A 604 -7.66 8.87 22.30
C VAL A 604 -7.86 7.98 21.07
N GLY A 605 -8.35 8.53 19.95
CA GLY A 605 -8.46 7.78 18.70
C GLY A 605 -7.11 7.26 18.19
N TRP A 606 -6.07 8.10 18.25
CA TRP A 606 -4.70 7.69 17.90
C TRP A 606 -4.08 6.70 18.88
N THR A 607 -4.49 6.73 20.15
CA THR A 607 -4.10 5.72 21.14
C THR A 607 -4.64 4.35 20.78
N ALA A 608 -5.91 4.25 20.35
CA ALA A 608 -6.49 2.99 19.86
C ALA A 608 -5.78 2.45 18.60
N ILE A 609 -5.38 3.35 17.68
CA ILE A 609 -4.60 3.00 16.48
C ILE A 609 -3.24 2.42 16.87
N GLU A 610 -2.49 3.08 17.77
CA GLU A 610 -1.16 2.66 18.21
C GLU A 610 -1.19 1.26 18.86
N MET A 611 -2.11 1.04 19.81
CA MET A 611 -2.29 -0.25 20.48
C MET A 611 -2.61 -1.36 19.47
N SER A 612 -3.57 -1.10 18.58
CA SER A 612 -4.03 -2.09 17.59
C SER A 612 -2.94 -2.38 16.55
N ALA A 613 -2.22 -1.37 16.07
CA ALA A 613 -1.10 -1.53 15.14
C ALA A 613 0.03 -2.35 15.77
N GLY A 614 0.33 -2.14 17.05
CA GLY A 614 1.27 -2.95 17.81
C GLY A 614 0.87 -4.42 17.82
N ILE A 615 -0.41 -4.73 18.13
CA ILE A 615 -0.92 -6.11 18.15
C ILE A 615 -0.83 -6.76 16.77
N VAL A 616 -1.26 -6.06 15.72
CA VAL A 616 -1.19 -6.54 14.33
C VAL A 616 0.26 -6.85 13.94
N SER A 617 1.20 -5.98 14.31
CA SER A 617 2.63 -6.19 14.04
C SER A 617 3.20 -7.44 14.71
N ALA A 618 2.80 -7.72 15.94
CA ALA A 618 3.25 -8.89 16.69
C ALA A 618 2.75 -10.21 16.07
N ASN A 619 1.59 -10.19 15.42
CA ASN A 619 0.98 -11.39 14.83
C ASN A 619 1.52 -11.72 13.43
N LEU A 620 2.02 -10.72 12.69
CA LEU A 620 2.35 -10.84 11.27
C LEU A 620 3.36 -11.96 10.95
N PRO A 621 4.47 -12.14 11.70
CA PRO A 621 5.46 -13.19 11.39
C PRO A 621 4.89 -14.61 11.51
N THR A 622 3.81 -14.78 12.26
CA THR A 622 3.18 -16.08 12.55
C THR A 622 1.96 -16.41 11.68
N ILE A 623 1.41 -15.42 10.96
CA ILE A 623 0.17 -15.57 10.16
C ILE A 623 0.40 -16.28 8.80
N ARG A 624 1.65 -16.33 8.30
CA ARG A 624 2.01 -16.94 6.99
C ARG A 624 1.43 -18.35 6.73
N PRO A 625 1.35 -19.27 7.72
CA PRO A 625 0.71 -20.57 7.55
C PRO A 625 -0.82 -20.53 7.52
N ALA A 626 -1.45 -19.72 8.38
CA ALA A 626 -2.91 -19.60 8.45
C ALA A 626 -3.48 -19.05 7.14
N LEU A 627 -2.81 -18.08 6.51
CA LEU A 627 -3.22 -17.58 5.18
C LEU A 627 -3.22 -18.68 4.13
N ARG A 628 -2.31 -19.66 4.22
CA ARG A 628 -2.29 -20.82 3.31
C ARG A 628 -3.38 -21.85 3.63
N CYS A 629 -3.83 -21.94 4.88
CA CYS A 629 -4.92 -22.81 5.28
C CYS A 629 -6.27 -22.20 4.84
N ILE A 630 -6.46 -20.90 5.06
CA ILE A 630 -7.64 -20.15 4.62
C ILE A 630 -7.76 -20.15 3.09
N ALA A 631 -6.66 -19.94 2.35
CA ALA A 631 -6.68 -20.05 0.89
C ALA A 631 -7.07 -21.45 0.38
N ARG A 632 -6.72 -22.51 1.12
CA ARG A 632 -7.12 -23.89 0.82
C ARG A 632 -8.58 -24.16 1.17
N LEU A 633 -9.07 -23.63 2.29
CA LEU A 633 -10.47 -23.75 2.72
C LEU A 633 -11.45 -22.97 1.84
N LEU A 634 -11.01 -21.84 1.25
CA LEU A 634 -11.80 -21.04 0.31
C LEU A 634 -11.80 -21.59 -1.13
N GLY A 635 -11.26 -22.78 -1.35
CA GLY A 635 -11.31 -23.44 -2.66
C GLY A 635 -10.44 -22.79 -3.74
N VAL A 636 -9.50 -21.91 -3.38
CA VAL A 636 -8.56 -21.27 -4.32
C VAL A 636 -7.45 -22.26 -4.68
N HIS A 637 -7.80 -23.29 -5.45
CA HIS A 637 -6.83 -24.18 -6.10
C HIS A 637 -6.36 -23.51 -7.40
N GLY A 638 -5.25 -22.77 -7.34
CA GLY A 638 -4.68 -22.18 -8.56
C GLY A 638 -3.44 -21.33 -8.35
N SER A 639 -3.58 -20.06 -7.95
CA SER A 639 -2.47 -19.10 -8.07
C SER A 639 -1.70 -18.82 -6.78
N VAL A 640 -2.34 -18.86 -5.60
CA VAL A 640 -1.65 -18.54 -4.34
C VAL A 640 -0.62 -19.63 -3.96
N MET A 641 -0.84 -20.86 -4.43
CA MET A 641 0.04 -22.00 -4.15
C MET A 641 1.35 -21.95 -4.95
N ALA A 642 1.39 -21.23 -6.09
CA ALA A 642 2.57 -21.08 -6.93
C ALA A 642 3.61 -20.11 -6.35
N LEU A 643 3.16 -19.01 -5.73
CA LEU A 643 4.01 -18.04 -5.03
C LEU A 643 4.75 -18.62 -3.80
N PHE A 644 4.32 -19.79 -3.33
CA PHE A 644 4.85 -20.43 -2.11
C PHE A 644 5.40 -21.85 -2.32
N LYS A 645 5.48 -22.34 -3.57
CA LYS A 645 6.10 -23.64 -3.86
C LYS A 645 7.63 -23.45 -3.97
N SER A 646 8.33 -23.75 -2.88
CA SER A 646 9.79 -23.90 -2.90
C SER A 646 10.17 -25.07 -3.79
N GLN A 647 10.51 -24.82 -5.04
CA GLN A 647 11.06 -25.83 -5.94
C GLN A 647 12.59 -25.78 -5.85
N ASN A 648 13.19 -26.71 -5.11
CA ASN A 648 14.62 -26.98 -5.22
C ASN A 648 14.87 -27.57 -6.61
N ARG A 649 15.35 -26.77 -7.57
CA ARG A 649 16.06 -27.26 -8.74
C ARG A 649 17.55 -27.05 -8.50
N THR A 650 18.20 -28.07 -7.95
CA THR A 650 19.64 -28.28 -8.14
C THR A 650 19.85 -28.65 -9.61
N THR A 651 20.37 -27.71 -10.40
CA THR A 651 20.96 -28.00 -11.70
C THR A 651 22.32 -28.64 -11.49
N ALA A 652 22.38 -29.97 -11.49
CA ALA A 652 23.61 -30.68 -11.78
C ALA A 652 23.78 -30.68 -13.31
N LYS A 653 24.76 -29.93 -13.80
CA LYS A 653 25.33 -30.12 -15.14
C LYS A 653 26.16 -31.41 -15.08
N ILE A 654 25.77 -32.41 -15.86
CA ILE A 654 26.70 -33.44 -16.33
C ILE A 654 26.63 -33.37 -17.86
N SER A 655 27.72 -32.88 -18.42
CA SER A 655 28.12 -33.13 -19.80
C SER A 655 28.55 -34.58 -19.86
N ASP A 656 28.12 -35.34 -20.86
CA ASP A 656 29.07 -36.12 -21.67
C ASP A 656 28.39 -36.71 -22.93
N THR A 657 29.18 -36.61 -23.99
CA THR A 657 28.98 -37.05 -25.37
C THR A 657 29.25 -38.57 -25.47
N VAL A 658 28.86 -39.17 -26.61
CA VAL A 658 29.43 -40.37 -27.26
C VAL A 658 28.51 -41.62 -27.31
N THR A 659 27.87 -41.76 -28.48
CA THR A 659 27.86 -42.95 -29.38
C THR A 659 26.88 -44.13 -29.14
N GLN A 660 26.06 -44.36 -30.18
CA GLN A 660 25.32 -45.58 -30.53
C GLN A 660 26.27 -46.71 -31.02
N PRO A 661 25.92 -48.03 -30.95
CA PRO A 661 24.93 -48.59 -31.88
C PRO A 661 24.13 -49.86 -31.44
N SER A 662 22.99 -50.03 -32.13
CA SER A 662 22.34 -51.26 -32.66
C SER A 662 22.13 -52.53 -31.80
N ALA A 663 20.86 -53.01 -31.81
CA ALA A 663 20.41 -54.31 -32.36
C ALA A 663 19.49 -55.17 -31.44
N THR A 664 18.31 -55.51 -32.01
CA THR A 664 17.56 -56.79 -31.96
C THR A 664 17.07 -57.39 -30.65
N GLY A 665 15.79 -57.81 -30.62
CA GLY A 665 15.32 -58.84 -29.68
C GLY A 665 13.84 -58.80 -29.29
N GLU A 666 12.99 -59.21 -30.22
CA GLU A 666 11.71 -59.93 -30.10
C GLU A 666 11.04 -60.25 -28.72
N SER A 667 9.72 -60.04 -28.74
CA SER A 667 8.63 -60.97 -28.36
C SER A 667 7.94 -60.93 -26.99
N THR A 668 6.61 -60.71 -27.09
CA THR A 668 5.47 -61.37 -26.39
C THR A 668 5.28 -61.13 -24.89
N ALA A 669 4.08 -60.99 -24.31
CA ALA A 669 2.69 -60.93 -24.75
C ALA A 669 1.77 -60.57 -23.54
N ALA A 670 0.50 -60.23 -23.83
CA ALA A 670 -0.71 -60.21 -22.96
C ALA A 670 -0.81 -59.10 -21.88
N ILE A 671 -1.67 -58.07 -21.99
CA ILE A 671 -3.15 -57.94 -22.06
C ILE A 671 -3.87 -58.10 -20.69
N VAL A 672 -4.78 -57.13 -20.43
CA VAL A 672 -5.83 -56.97 -19.39
C VAL A 672 -5.38 -56.13 -18.18
N GLN A 673 -5.73 -54.85 -17.95
CA GLN A 673 -6.89 -53.96 -18.15
C GLN A 673 -7.45 -53.49 -16.78
N HIS A 674 -7.56 -52.15 -16.68
CA HIS A 674 -8.40 -51.31 -15.84
C HIS A 674 -8.04 -50.88 -14.39
N ASN A 675 -7.72 -49.58 -14.35
CA ASN A 675 -8.41 -48.49 -13.64
C ASN A 675 -7.99 -48.09 -12.22
N LYS A 676 -7.59 -46.81 -12.20
CA LYS A 676 -7.97 -45.72 -11.28
C LYS A 676 -7.21 -45.54 -9.95
N HIS A 677 -6.45 -44.44 -10.01
CA HIS A 677 -6.23 -43.37 -9.04
C HIS A 677 -4.82 -43.19 -8.44
N PRO A 678 -4.37 -41.92 -8.33
CA PRO A 678 -2.96 -41.57 -8.21
C PRO A 678 -2.52 -41.17 -6.80
N ASN A 679 -1.19 -41.19 -6.64
CA ASN A 679 -0.33 -40.35 -5.77
C ASN A 679 -0.26 -40.65 -4.26
N ARG A 680 0.87 -41.22 -3.80
CA ARG A 680 2.14 -40.57 -3.37
C ARG A 680 2.06 -40.15 -1.89
N HIS A 681 3.01 -40.43 -0.99
CA HIS A 681 4.43 -40.76 -1.12
C HIS A 681 4.97 -41.39 0.16
N SER A 682 5.81 -42.42 -0.01
CA SER A 682 6.69 -43.02 0.99
C SER A 682 8.05 -42.31 0.97
N PHE A 683 8.68 -42.21 2.13
CA PHE A 683 10.04 -41.73 2.34
C PHE A 683 11.07 -42.64 1.61
N TYR A 684 12.09 -42.03 1.01
CA TYR A 684 13.23 -42.73 0.39
C TYR A 684 14.39 -42.83 1.39
N HIS A 685 14.81 -44.06 1.69
CA HIS A 685 16.10 -44.39 2.31
C HIS A 685 17.09 -44.76 1.19
N LEU A 686 18.37 -44.41 1.37
CA LEU A 686 19.47 -44.85 0.50
C LEU A 686 19.94 -46.27 0.91
N PRO A 687 20.39 -47.10 -0.05
CA PRO A 687 20.76 -48.49 0.19
C PRO A 687 22.24 -48.63 0.56
N ASP A 688 22.51 -49.37 1.64
CA ASP A 688 23.81 -49.97 1.90
C ASP A 688 23.66 -51.50 1.78
N ASP A 689 24.60 -52.14 1.11
CA ASP A 689 24.72 -53.58 0.89
C ASP A 689 26.21 -53.93 1.06
N PRO A 690 26.66 -55.17 1.37
CA PRO A 690 26.00 -56.30 2.02
C PRO A 690 26.85 -56.93 3.18
N SER A 691 26.25 -57.92 3.85
CA SER A 691 26.88 -59.09 4.51
C SER A 691 27.54 -58.93 5.90
N SER A 692 26.88 -59.46 6.93
CA SER A 692 27.37 -60.61 7.74
C SER A 692 26.43 -60.87 8.92
N ALA A 693 26.31 -62.16 9.24
CA ALA A 693 25.32 -62.77 10.13
C ALA A 693 25.58 -62.53 11.63
N GLY A 694 24.57 -62.80 12.47
CA GLY A 694 24.81 -63.19 13.87
C GLY A 694 23.81 -62.65 14.88
N GLU A 695 23.18 -63.56 15.60
CA GLU A 695 22.15 -63.37 16.61
C GLU A 695 22.68 -62.85 17.97
N GLN A 696 21.78 -62.15 18.69
CA GLN A 696 21.66 -61.99 20.16
C GLN A 696 22.86 -61.59 21.05
N ALA A 697 22.66 -60.50 21.82
CA ALA A 697 22.85 -60.53 23.28
C ALA A 697 22.23 -59.29 23.98
N ARG A 698 21.53 -59.55 25.09
CA ARG A 698 21.09 -58.57 26.10
C ARG A 698 22.30 -58.06 26.89
N ILE A 699 22.46 -56.75 27.13
CA ILE A 699 23.25 -56.26 28.28
C ILE A 699 22.65 -54.95 28.86
N ASP A 700 22.06 -55.14 30.05
CA ASP A 700 22.27 -54.44 31.33
C ASP A 700 22.09 -52.91 31.51
N ALA A 701 21.31 -52.57 32.54
CA ALA A 701 20.90 -51.22 32.94
C ALA A 701 21.96 -50.47 33.77
N SER A 702 23.21 -50.88 33.69
CA SER A 702 24.35 -50.31 34.42
C SER A 702 25.13 -49.24 33.65
N PHE A 703 24.75 -48.94 32.39
CA PHE A 703 25.36 -47.90 31.55
C PHE A 703 24.60 -46.58 31.48
N ARG A 704 23.91 -46.19 32.57
CA ARG A 704 23.36 -44.83 32.70
C ARG A 704 24.17 -44.05 33.75
N PRO A 705 25.07 -43.13 33.34
CA PRO A 705 25.60 -42.13 34.25
C PRO A 705 24.59 -40.98 34.42
N ASP A 706 24.22 -40.72 35.67
CA ASP A 706 23.50 -39.53 36.11
C ASP A 706 24.36 -38.27 35.92
N TYR A 707 23.78 -37.23 35.34
CA TYR A 707 24.44 -35.92 35.25
C TYR A 707 23.94 -35.00 36.35
N ASP A 708 24.60 -35.11 37.51
CA ASP A 708 24.76 -34.01 38.45
C ASP A 708 26.23 -33.52 38.38
N ASN A 709 26.40 -32.23 38.03
CA ASN A 709 27.62 -31.42 38.14
C ASN A 709 28.96 -31.95 37.55
N ALA A 710 29.29 -31.59 36.30
CA ALA A 710 30.69 -31.38 35.90
C ALA A 710 30.86 -30.55 34.61
N LYS A 711 31.79 -29.57 34.67
CA LYS A 711 32.24 -28.71 33.55
C LYS A 711 33.24 -29.48 32.67
N MET A 712 33.21 -29.25 31.35
CA MET A 712 34.27 -29.70 30.44
C MET A 712 34.97 -28.49 29.81
N TYR A 713 36.30 -28.44 29.96
CA TYR A 713 37.21 -27.46 29.37
C TYR A 713 37.97 -28.13 28.20
N ILE A 714 38.33 -27.37 27.17
CA ILE A 714 39.26 -27.81 26.12
C ILE A 714 40.54 -26.99 26.27
N ASN A 715 41.66 -27.66 26.55
CA ASN A 715 42.99 -27.09 26.57
C ASN A 715 43.57 -27.08 25.15
N VAL A 716 44.07 -25.92 24.71
CA VAL A 716 44.91 -25.80 23.51
C VAL A 716 46.37 -25.74 23.96
N LEU A 717 47.15 -26.76 23.61
CA LEU A 717 48.61 -26.75 23.76
C LEU A 717 49.22 -26.00 22.56
N GLY A 718 49.67 -24.77 22.78
CA GLY A 718 50.59 -24.06 21.88
C GLY A 718 52.05 -24.20 22.35
N PRO A 719 53.05 -24.05 21.47
CA PRO A 719 54.45 -23.94 21.88
C PRO A 719 54.71 -22.58 22.53
N ARG A 720 55.48 -22.57 23.63
CA ARG A 720 55.93 -21.37 24.36
C ARG A 720 57.13 -20.72 23.67
N VAL A 721 57.11 -19.38 23.54
CA VAL A 721 58.15 -18.32 23.78
C VAL A 721 57.57 -17.05 23.09
N GLY A 722 57.49 -15.82 23.60
CA GLY A 722 57.78 -15.12 24.85
C GLY A 722 57.30 -13.66 24.69
N ASP A 723 56.84 -13.06 25.79
CA ASP A 723 56.57 -11.63 26.09
C ASP A 723 55.60 -10.71 25.29
N HIS A 724 54.62 -10.23 26.10
CA HIS A 724 54.00 -8.90 26.22
C HIS A 724 53.06 -8.30 25.13
N PHE A 725 51.77 -8.26 25.54
CA PHE A 725 50.69 -7.26 25.36
C PHE A 725 50.41 -6.63 23.98
N GLY A 726 49.17 -6.87 23.50
CA GLY A 726 48.44 -6.03 22.55
C GLY A 726 47.90 -6.79 21.33
N GLY A 727 46.81 -7.57 21.50
CA GLY A 727 46.28 -8.42 20.43
C GLY A 727 45.13 -7.78 19.64
N ASP A 728 45.50 -7.20 18.50
CA ASP A 728 44.64 -6.93 17.35
C ASP A 728 44.32 -8.22 16.55
N GLU A 729 43.29 -8.08 15.72
CA GLU A 729 42.93 -8.81 14.48
C GLU A 729 43.79 -10.02 14.01
N ILE A 730 43.10 -11.10 13.63
CA ILE A 730 43.65 -12.15 12.76
C ILE A 730 43.00 -12.02 11.36
N PRO A 731 43.76 -11.69 10.30
CA PRO A 731 43.24 -11.64 8.92
C PRO A 731 43.02 -13.06 8.34
N ILE A 732 41.87 -13.28 7.72
CA ILE A 732 41.42 -14.60 7.18
C ILE A 732 42.02 -14.90 5.79
N THR A 733 43.22 -14.40 5.46
CA THR A 733 43.81 -14.53 4.12
C THR A 733 44.93 -15.57 3.99
N GLU A 734 45.28 -16.32 5.05
CA GLU A 734 46.38 -17.30 4.98
C GLU A 734 46.02 -18.71 5.49
N ILE A 735 44.84 -19.22 5.15
CA ILE A 735 44.60 -20.68 5.26
C ILE A 735 44.93 -21.33 3.92
N ARG A 736 46.19 -21.78 3.77
CA ARG A 736 46.55 -22.76 2.73
C ARG A 736 46.20 -24.16 3.23
N VAL A 737 45.33 -24.85 2.50
CA VAL A 737 45.05 -26.27 2.71
C VAL A 737 46.06 -27.06 1.90
N ASP A 738 47.01 -27.71 2.57
CA ASP A 738 47.90 -28.67 1.93
C ASP A 738 47.10 -29.92 1.55
N LYS A 739 47.22 -30.32 0.28
CA LYS A 739 46.62 -31.54 -0.26
C LYS A 739 47.73 -32.56 -0.51
N GLU A 740 48.16 -33.25 0.54
CA GLU A 740 48.86 -34.52 0.40
C GLU A 740 48.20 -35.57 1.31
N PHE A 741 47.65 -36.61 0.68
CA PHE A 741 47.20 -37.80 1.36
C PHE A 741 48.34 -38.82 1.32
N THR A 742 48.88 -39.17 2.48
CA THR A 742 49.76 -40.34 2.62
C THR A 742 48.96 -41.44 3.32
N GLN A 743 48.64 -42.48 2.56
CA GLN A 743 48.04 -43.71 3.05
C GLN A 743 49.14 -44.53 3.75
N THR A 744 48.96 -44.87 5.02
CA THR A 744 49.71 -45.99 5.62
C THR A 744 48.75 -46.91 6.35
N THR A 745 48.64 -48.11 5.80
CA THR A 745 48.02 -49.30 6.37
C THR A 745 48.85 -49.84 7.53
N ASN A 746 48.19 -50.20 8.63
CA ASN A 746 48.31 -51.51 9.26
C ASN A 746 47.16 -51.73 10.25
#